data_AF-R7C9R4-F1
#
_entry.id   AF-R7C9R4-F1
#
_cell.length_a   1.000
_cell.length_b   1.000
_cell.length_c   1.000
_cell.angle_alpha   90.00
_cell.angle_beta   90.00
_cell.angle_gamma   90.00
#
_symmetry.space_group_name_H-M   'P 1'
#
loop_
_entity.id
_entity.type
_entity.pdbx_description
1 polymer ?
#
loop_
_entity_poly.entity_id
_entity_poly.type
_entity_poly.pdbx_seq_one_letter_code
_entity_poly.pdbx_strand_id
1 'polypeptide(L)'
;MKKYNKIYYRIIFATMCFVLSTVFMLISGSESLAKSKGIKLRYNGKTSVNRSKQMSVTYQNKKVSKKSYPAVVIKKNYMVSYADVFKKGMRVSCKYKKKGKVLTLSANGISLKMQVGKKTAYKNGKKVKLKTAPVSVRFVSKKKTKILIPINYVAKALRFSYKKNGKTICLGAPLKLTYNGKLTYYTGTQGNIYYNHNKYTLRSLPVIKLSGKMYLPAEETLSSIMGLTYSYNQQTKELQVSDADVDMSFRAVLDSRQAILNGKNVTLTAPPKMIYSHKTKKNILCIPASSVLGKLNYTKSWDKSLLCYRIQSKEFFNWSTKQASKQATVQQTTTTTNSLYAFQSFYQEQNGTGSISFQLSGTSEEIMKTATINRTGNTITISLPKSSYLLANKSFERFGEIIQKMDVTNSETTVTITFTCYNTADYSYIIHNKTLEINILRAYQAGDGSVTNYSLSIPRPANVHINQVKNQDLYLNKKFQIIIPGDYVSYYQTNPIVINHSSIKNIMTAKSGNNTVITITTTSLVGYKIYEKGNTLSVLMGQPNKIFKNVLVLDAGHGGHDPGAQNNGTNEKDLTHKIIYTLMKDKFAGNAPDTKVYWTRTNDSYITLANRAAFAKSVGADAFISLHMNSATSKSANGTEVYYSVSNNKTSFSGITSKAMANLFRKQLLADLKTTNRGTKTAAYYVLKHNTVPAILIELGFISGNSDYSKLTNATFQKNAANSIYKSIQTMFQTYPTGR
;
A
#
# COMPACT_ATOMS: atom_id res chain seq x y z
N MET A 1 -31.72 -33.31 24.06
CA MET A 1 -30.86 -32.78 25.14
C MET A 1 -29.43 -33.37 25.23
N LYS A 2 -28.98 -34.33 24.40
CA LYS A 2 -27.59 -34.84 24.44
C LYS A 2 -26.57 -34.12 23.53
N LYS A 3 -26.99 -33.18 22.67
CA LYS A 3 -26.09 -32.44 21.74
C LYS A 3 -25.60 -31.08 22.26
N TYR A 4 -26.24 -30.51 23.28
CA TYR A 4 -25.88 -29.21 23.85
C TYR A 4 -24.77 -29.26 24.93
N ASN A 5 -24.56 -30.40 25.60
CA ASN A 5 -23.49 -30.53 26.60
C ASN A 5 -22.07 -30.58 26.00
N LYS A 6 -21.89 -31.03 24.75
CA LYS A 6 -20.54 -31.20 24.16
C LYS A 6 -19.89 -29.86 23.75
N ILE A 7 -20.70 -28.82 23.52
CA ILE A 7 -20.24 -27.48 23.15
C ILE A 7 -19.96 -26.66 24.42
N TYR A 8 -20.80 -26.79 25.45
CA TYR A 8 -20.62 -26.11 26.73
C TYR A 8 -19.32 -26.54 27.44
N TYR A 9 -18.99 -27.84 27.43
CA TYR A 9 -17.71 -28.33 27.96
C TYR A 9 -16.49 -27.91 27.14
N ARG A 10 -16.62 -27.71 25.82
CA ARG A 10 -15.53 -27.20 24.96
C ARG A 10 -15.26 -25.72 25.19
N ILE A 11 -16.30 -24.93 25.46
CA ILE A 11 -16.17 -23.51 25.79
C ILE A 11 -15.59 -23.35 27.20
N ILE A 12 -16.06 -24.11 28.20
CA ILE A 12 -15.49 -24.07 29.56
C ILE A 12 -14.03 -24.56 29.56
N PHE A 13 -13.67 -25.61 28.81
CA PHE A 13 -12.28 -26.08 28.72
C PHE A 13 -11.37 -25.08 27.99
N ALA A 14 -11.86 -24.42 26.93
CA ALA A 14 -11.10 -23.38 26.23
C ALA A 14 -10.92 -22.11 27.08
N THR A 15 -11.93 -21.74 27.86
CA THR A 15 -11.88 -20.55 28.75
C THR A 15 -11.03 -20.82 29.98
N MET A 16 -11.06 -22.04 30.54
CA MET A 16 -10.19 -22.46 31.65
C MET A 16 -8.72 -22.57 31.21
N CYS A 17 -8.45 -23.01 29.97
CA CYS A 17 -7.10 -22.96 29.37
C CYS A 17 -6.62 -21.52 29.09
N PHE A 18 -7.52 -20.57 28.84
CA PHE A 18 -7.17 -19.15 28.63
C PHE A 18 -6.94 -18.38 29.95
N VAL A 19 -7.64 -18.77 31.02
CA VAL A 19 -7.42 -18.23 32.37
C VAL A 19 -6.17 -18.85 33.02
N LEU A 20 -5.88 -20.14 32.79
CA LEU A 20 -4.62 -20.76 33.20
C LEU A 20 -3.41 -20.23 32.43
N SER A 21 -3.55 -19.84 31.16
CA SER A 21 -2.44 -19.24 30.39
C SER A 21 -2.14 -17.79 30.77
N THR A 22 -3.15 -17.04 31.23
CA THR A 22 -2.98 -15.66 31.70
C THR A 22 -2.47 -15.58 33.14
N VAL A 23 -2.84 -16.52 34.01
CA VAL A 23 -2.24 -16.65 35.36
C VAL A 23 -0.79 -17.18 35.27
N PHE A 24 -0.45 -18.03 34.30
CA PHE A 24 0.96 -18.37 34.01
C PHE A 24 1.78 -17.21 33.42
N MET A 25 1.14 -16.24 32.75
CA MET A 25 1.80 -15.02 32.27
C MET A 25 2.03 -13.97 33.36
N LEU A 26 1.31 -14.03 34.49
CA LEU A 26 1.49 -13.09 35.61
C LEU A 26 2.35 -13.65 36.76
N ILE A 27 2.65 -14.95 36.78
CA ILE A 27 3.63 -15.56 37.72
C ILE A 27 4.97 -15.91 37.03
N SER A 28 5.13 -15.62 35.74
CA SER A 28 6.43 -15.79 35.05
C SER A 28 7.32 -14.53 35.08
N GLY A 29 7.02 -13.58 35.97
CA GLY A 29 7.85 -12.44 36.34
C GLY A 29 9.08 -12.78 37.20
N SER A 30 9.48 -14.05 37.28
CA SER A 30 10.83 -14.43 37.68
C SER A 30 11.46 -15.22 36.53
N GLU A 31 12.30 -14.57 35.74
CA GLU A 31 13.21 -15.29 34.85
C GLU A 31 14.00 -16.28 35.71
N SER A 32 13.63 -17.57 35.65
CA SER A 32 14.53 -18.59 36.15
C SER A 32 15.78 -18.53 35.28
N LEU A 33 16.85 -17.99 35.85
CA LEU A 33 18.21 -18.10 35.35
C LEU A 33 18.57 -19.58 35.31
N ALA A 34 18.15 -20.28 34.26
CA ALA A 34 18.66 -21.60 33.93
C ALA A 34 20.17 -21.46 33.63
N LYS A 35 20.99 -21.52 34.69
CA LYS A 35 22.46 -21.55 34.61
C LYS A 35 22.82 -22.67 33.64
N SER A 36 23.37 -22.31 32.47
CA SER A 36 23.83 -23.30 31.49
C SER A 36 24.70 -24.36 32.19
N LYS A 37 24.46 -25.65 31.93
CA LYS A 37 25.33 -26.75 32.39
C LYS A 37 26.76 -26.44 31.90
N GLY A 38 27.60 -25.88 32.78
CA GLY A 38 28.95 -25.43 32.45
C GLY A 38 29.84 -26.60 32.05
N ILE A 39 30.91 -26.32 31.30
CA ILE A 39 31.87 -27.37 30.88
C ILE A 39 33.00 -27.44 31.89
N LYS A 40 33.25 -28.62 32.49
CA LYS A 40 34.43 -28.86 33.33
C LYS A 40 35.70 -28.85 32.47
N LEU A 41 36.58 -27.88 32.70
CA LEU A 41 37.86 -27.70 32.01
C LEU A 41 39.01 -27.78 33.02
N ARG A 42 40.08 -28.51 32.69
CA ARG A 42 41.34 -28.50 33.45
C ARG A 42 42.47 -27.87 32.63
N TYR A 43 43.08 -26.82 33.15
CA TYR A 43 44.23 -26.14 32.55
C TYR A 43 45.04 -25.42 33.64
N ASN A 44 46.35 -25.26 33.45
CA ASN A 44 47.27 -24.72 34.46
C ASN A 44 47.13 -25.39 35.84
N GLY A 45 47.04 -26.73 35.87
CA GLY A 45 46.91 -27.50 37.11
C GLY A 45 45.49 -27.52 37.72
N LYS A 46 44.67 -26.49 37.49
CA LYS A 46 43.34 -26.34 38.13
C LYS A 46 42.20 -26.89 37.27
N THR A 47 41.22 -27.53 37.91
CA THR A 47 39.94 -27.93 37.31
C THR A 47 38.86 -26.93 37.70
N SER A 48 38.11 -26.40 36.73
CA SER A 48 37.02 -25.44 36.99
C SER A 48 35.84 -25.67 36.07
N VAL A 49 34.63 -25.34 36.53
CA VAL A 49 33.42 -25.35 35.71
C VAL A 49 33.36 -24.03 34.94
N ASN A 50 33.59 -24.08 33.63
CA ASN A 50 33.44 -22.93 32.75
C ASN A 50 31.96 -22.73 32.42
N ARG A 51 31.34 -21.71 33.02
CA ARG A 51 29.94 -21.32 32.80
C ARG A 51 29.77 -20.24 31.72
N SER A 52 30.84 -19.91 31.00
CA SER A 52 30.77 -18.88 29.96
C SER A 52 29.91 -19.32 28.78
N LYS A 53 29.39 -18.33 28.04
CA LYS A 53 28.59 -18.55 26.83
C LYS A 53 29.40 -19.37 25.82
N GLN A 54 28.98 -20.62 25.63
CA GLN A 54 29.54 -21.54 24.65
C GLN A 54 29.11 -21.10 23.24
N MET A 55 30.06 -20.96 22.32
CA MET A 55 29.78 -20.48 20.97
C MET A 55 30.10 -21.55 19.92
N SER A 56 29.27 -21.62 18.89
CA SER A 56 29.65 -22.29 17.64
C SER A 56 30.58 -21.39 16.83
N VAL A 57 31.42 -22.00 16.00
CA VAL A 57 32.27 -21.31 15.02
C VAL A 57 31.88 -21.77 13.64
N THR A 58 31.66 -20.83 12.73
CA THR A 58 31.46 -21.07 11.31
C THR A 58 32.62 -20.49 10.50
N TYR A 59 32.93 -21.12 9.37
CA TYR A 59 33.82 -20.61 8.35
C TYR A 59 33.11 -20.72 7.00
N GLN A 60 33.01 -19.61 6.26
CA GLN A 60 32.24 -19.57 5.00
C GLN A 60 30.83 -20.15 5.17
N ASN A 61 30.12 -19.71 6.23
CA ASN A 61 28.80 -20.18 6.64
C ASN A 61 28.68 -21.66 7.03
N LYS A 62 29.75 -22.45 6.98
CA LYS A 62 29.77 -23.87 7.42
C LYS A 62 30.29 -23.99 8.86
N LYS A 63 29.61 -24.77 9.70
CA LYS A 63 30.04 -24.99 11.09
C LYS A 63 31.35 -25.78 11.14
N VAL A 64 32.38 -25.20 11.78
CA VAL A 64 33.72 -25.79 11.91
C VAL A 64 34.09 -26.15 13.35
N SER A 65 33.37 -25.63 14.35
CA SER A 65 33.50 -26.08 15.74
C SER A 65 32.73 -27.38 15.99
N LYS A 66 33.30 -28.31 16.76
CA LYS A 66 32.59 -29.51 17.24
C LYS A 66 31.72 -29.17 18.45
N LYS A 67 30.53 -29.80 18.57
CA LYS A 67 29.65 -29.66 19.75
C LYS A 67 30.37 -30.03 21.06
N SER A 68 31.23 -31.04 21.02
CA SER A 68 32.05 -31.49 22.15
C SER A 68 33.20 -30.54 22.53
N TYR A 69 33.59 -29.63 21.62
CA TYR A 69 34.68 -28.68 21.80
C TYR A 69 34.26 -27.28 21.29
N PRO A 70 33.26 -26.64 21.92
CA PRO A 70 32.79 -25.32 21.51
C PRO A 70 33.87 -24.26 21.80
N ALA A 71 33.68 -23.06 21.25
CA ALA A 71 34.48 -21.92 21.70
C ALA A 71 34.06 -21.55 23.14
N VAL A 72 35.05 -21.37 24.01
CA VAL A 72 34.86 -21.05 25.43
C VAL A 72 35.58 -19.77 25.80
N VAL A 73 35.11 -19.04 26.81
CA VAL A 73 35.81 -17.84 27.29
C VAL A 73 36.84 -18.23 28.34
N ILE A 74 38.09 -17.83 28.12
CA ILE A 74 39.19 -17.92 29.09
C ILE A 74 39.86 -16.54 29.16
N LYS A 75 39.97 -15.97 30.37
CA LYS A 75 40.53 -14.63 30.60
C LYS A 75 39.93 -13.58 29.65
N LYS A 76 38.59 -13.48 29.63
CA LYS A 76 37.79 -12.54 28.80
C LYS A 76 37.95 -12.71 27.27
N ASN A 77 38.58 -13.78 26.78
CA ASN A 77 38.80 -14.02 25.35
C ASN A 77 38.18 -15.34 24.91
N TYR A 78 37.55 -15.37 23.74
CA TYR A 78 37.08 -16.61 23.13
C TYR A 78 38.27 -17.44 22.66
N MET A 79 38.31 -18.70 23.09
CA MET A 79 39.36 -19.66 22.81
C MET A 79 38.78 -20.85 22.05
N VAL A 80 39.49 -21.32 21.03
CA VAL A 80 39.07 -22.44 20.18
C VAL A 80 40.19 -23.42 19.95
N SER A 81 39.85 -24.69 19.73
CA SER A 81 40.81 -25.72 19.33
C SER A 81 41.39 -25.37 17.96
N TYR A 82 42.70 -25.10 17.90
CA TYR A 82 43.37 -24.80 16.62
C TYR A 82 43.21 -25.97 15.65
N ALA A 83 43.26 -27.20 16.16
CA ALA A 83 43.20 -28.41 15.35
C ALA A 83 41.82 -28.63 14.73
N ASP A 84 40.74 -28.37 15.48
CA ASP A 84 39.38 -28.59 14.97
C ASP A 84 38.93 -27.41 14.08
N VAL A 85 39.16 -26.17 14.51
CA VAL A 85 38.69 -24.98 13.79
C VAL A 85 39.63 -24.62 12.65
N PHE A 86 40.91 -24.33 12.92
CA PHE A 86 41.83 -23.81 11.91
C PHE A 86 42.39 -24.92 11.00
N LYS A 87 42.92 -26.01 11.57
CA LYS A 87 43.54 -27.09 10.77
C LYS A 87 42.50 -27.89 9.99
N LYS A 88 41.50 -28.47 10.67
CA LYS A 88 40.49 -29.32 10.02
C LYS A 88 39.38 -28.51 9.35
N GLY A 89 38.78 -27.58 10.09
CA GLY A 89 37.62 -26.82 9.61
C GLY A 89 37.93 -25.80 8.52
N MET A 90 39.02 -25.03 8.68
CA MET A 90 39.41 -23.98 7.73
C MET A 90 40.53 -24.40 6.77
N ARG A 91 41.11 -25.60 6.95
CA ARG A 91 42.25 -26.11 6.17
C ARG A 91 43.48 -25.19 6.21
N VAL A 92 43.69 -24.48 7.32
CA VAL A 92 44.89 -23.67 7.57
C VAL A 92 46.08 -24.59 7.86
N SER A 93 47.23 -24.32 7.24
CA SER A 93 48.47 -25.05 7.52
C SER A 93 48.88 -24.83 8.97
N CYS A 94 48.94 -25.90 9.76
CA CYS A 94 49.24 -25.86 11.19
C CYS A 94 50.30 -26.90 11.56
N LYS A 95 51.43 -26.45 12.12
CA LYS A 95 52.51 -27.30 12.63
C LYS A 95 52.68 -27.08 14.13
N TYR A 96 52.55 -28.14 14.93
CA TYR A 96 52.76 -28.10 16.38
C TYR A 96 53.97 -28.94 16.77
N LYS A 97 54.98 -28.31 17.38
CA LYS A 97 56.14 -29.00 17.97
C LYS A 97 55.88 -29.21 19.47
N LYS A 98 55.82 -30.49 19.89
CA LYS A 98 55.64 -30.86 21.31
C LYS A 98 56.81 -30.34 22.15
N LYS A 99 58.05 -30.61 21.73
CA LYS A 99 59.28 -30.03 22.31
C LYS A 99 59.24 -28.51 22.11
N GLY A 100 59.30 -27.76 23.20
CA GLY A 100 59.15 -26.29 23.22
C GLY A 100 57.71 -25.75 23.15
N LYS A 101 56.69 -26.62 22.94
CA LYS A 101 55.25 -26.26 22.90
C LYS A 101 54.92 -25.14 21.91
N VAL A 102 55.49 -25.20 20.71
CA VAL A 102 55.37 -24.16 19.68
C VAL A 102 54.33 -24.55 18.63
N LEU A 103 53.37 -23.67 18.36
CA LEU A 103 52.36 -23.78 17.32
C LEU A 103 52.60 -22.71 16.24
N THR A 104 52.76 -23.15 14.98
CA THR A 104 52.82 -22.28 13.81
C THR A 104 51.57 -22.47 12.96
N LEU A 105 50.86 -21.39 12.64
CA LEU A 105 49.78 -21.37 11.67
C LEU A 105 50.20 -20.53 10.46
N SER A 106 49.98 -21.03 9.25
CA SER A 106 50.30 -20.30 8.02
C SER A 106 49.10 -20.24 7.08
N ALA A 107 48.70 -19.02 6.71
CA ALA A 107 47.64 -18.74 5.75
C ALA A 107 47.76 -17.30 5.20
N ASN A 108 47.28 -17.07 3.98
CA ASN A 108 47.16 -15.73 3.39
C ASN A 108 48.46 -14.90 3.39
N GLY A 109 49.59 -15.55 3.13
CA GLY A 109 50.93 -14.93 3.15
C GLY A 109 51.45 -14.58 4.55
N ILE A 110 50.81 -15.10 5.60
CA ILE A 110 51.21 -14.90 6.98
C ILE A 110 51.60 -16.24 7.60
N SER A 111 52.73 -16.26 8.32
CA SER A 111 53.10 -17.27 9.30
C SER A 111 53.02 -16.68 10.70
N LEU A 112 52.19 -17.28 11.57
CA LEU A 112 51.99 -16.89 12.96
C LEU A 112 52.50 -18.01 13.88
N LYS A 113 53.63 -17.75 14.55
CA LYS A 113 54.25 -18.64 15.53
C LYS A 113 53.87 -18.20 16.94
N MET A 114 53.33 -19.11 17.74
CA MET A 114 52.91 -18.88 19.13
C MET A 114 53.41 -20.02 20.02
N GLN A 115 53.66 -19.74 21.29
CA GLN A 115 54.06 -20.77 22.26
C GLN A 115 52.98 -20.93 23.34
N VAL A 116 52.64 -22.18 23.67
CA VAL A 116 51.63 -22.47 24.70
C VAL A 116 52.11 -21.94 26.04
N GLY A 117 51.26 -21.15 26.71
CA GLY A 117 51.55 -20.51 28.00
C GLY A 117 52.22 -19.15 27.90
N LYS A 118 52.72 -18.72 26.73
CA LYS A 118 53.35 -17.41 26.54
C LYS A 118 52.44 -16.46 25.75
N LYS A 119 52.45 -15.17 26.12
CA LYS A 119 51.74 -14.11 25.40
C LYS A 119 52.54 -13.57 24.22
N THR A 120 53.80 -13.94 24.06
CA THR A 120 54.63 -13.54 22.92
C THR A 120 54.32 -14.44 21.73
N ALA A 121 54.15 -13.82 20.56
CA ALA A 121 53.99 -14.49 19.28
C ALA A 121 54.86 -13.79 18.23
N TYR A 122 55.06 -14.43 17.08
CA TYR A 122 55.83 -13.88 15.97
C TYR A 122 55.00 -13.98 14.69
N LYS A 123 54.76 -12.84 14.04
CA LYS A 123 54.03 -12.74 12.76
C LYS A 123 55.05 -12.40 11.68
N ASN A 124 55.30 -13.33 10.76
CA ASN A 124 56.35 -13.22 9.73
C ASN A 124 57.70 -12.81 10.34
N GLY A 125 58.12 -13.49 11.41
CA GLY A 125 59.35 -13.18 12.14
C GLY A 125 59.27 -11.99 13.11
N LYS A 126 58.35 -11.05 12.93
CA LYS A 126 58.21 -9.87 13.82
C LYS A 126 57.48 -10.20 15.12
N LYS A 127 58.05 -9.80 16.27
CA LYS A 127 57.48 -10.02 17.61
C LYS A 127 56.17 -9.24 17.80
N VAL A 128 55.16 -9.91 18.34
CA VAL A 128 53.82 -9.36 18.62
C VAL A 128 53.26 -9.91 19.95
N LYS A 129 52.41 -9.14 20.65
CA LYS A 129 51.85 -9.50 21.96
C LYS A 129 50.40 -9.95 21.85
N LEU A 130 50.09 -11.12 22.39
CA LEU A 130 48.75 -11.68 22.53
C LEU A 130 48.09 -11.16 23.82
N LYS A 131 46.79 -10.83 23.75
CA LYS A 131 45.99 -10.55 24.96
C LYS A 131 45.90 -11.78 25.86
N THR A 132 45.68 -12.95 25.27
CA THR A 132 45.61 -14.25 25.95
C THR A 132 46.53 -15.25 25.26
N ALA A 133 47.36 -15.94 26.04
CA ALA A 133 48.25 -16.98 25.55
C ALA A 133 47.47 -18.21 25.06
N PRO A 134 47.98 -18.98 24.09
CA PRO A 134 47.48 -20.32 23.82
C PRO A 134 47.60 -21.19 25.08
N VAL A 135 46.62 -22.06 25.31
CA VAL A 135 46.56 -22.90 26.52
C VAL A 135 46.26 -24.34 26.18
N SER A 136 46.86 -25.28 26.93
CA SER A 136 46.50 -26.69 26.87
C SER A 136 45.34 -26.93 27.84
N VAL A 137 44.20 -27.37 27.32
CA VAL A 137 42.95 -27.51 28.08
C VAL A 137 42.41 -28.93 27.94
N ARG A 138 42.24 -29.62 29.07
CA ARG A 138 41.55 -30.91 29.14
C ARG A 138 40.05 -30.68 29.33
N PHE A 139 39.26 -31.16 28.37
CA PHE A 139 37.81 -31.24 28.50
C PHE A 139 37.49 -32.48 29.32
N VAL A 140 37.22 -32.30 30.62
CA VAL A 140 37.18 -33.39 31.62
C VAL A 140 36.19 -34.46 31.22
N SER A 141 34.95 -34.07 30.90
CA SER A 141 33.88 -34.99 30.48
C SER A 141 34.14 -35.70 29.15
N LYS A 142 35.11 -35.25 28.36
CA LYS A 142 35.48 -35.87 27.07
C LYS A 142 36.83 -36.58 27.13
N LYS A 143 37.47 -36.61 28.30
CA LYS A 143 38.80 -37.21 28.56
C LYS A 143 39.86 -36.83 27.52
N LYS A 144 39.77 -35.62 26.92
CA LYS A 144 40.63 -35.18 25.81
C LYS A 144 41.23 -33.80 26.04
N THR A 145 42.52 -33.68 25.78
CA THR A 145 43.26 -32.41 25.83
C THR A 145 43.32 -31.76 24.45
N LYS A 146 43.06 -30.45 24.39
CA LYS A 146 43.12 -29.63 23.18
C LYS A 146 43.95 -28.39 23.45
N ILE A 147 44.72 -27.94 22.47
CA ILE A 147 45.37 -26.63 22.53
C ILE A 147 44.37 -25.60 22.02
N LEU A 148 43.98 -24.68 22.90
CA LEU A 148 43.07 -23.60 22.56
C LEU A 148 43.85 -22.31 22.29
N ILE A 149 43.44 -21.59 21.26
CA ILE A 149 44.04 -20.32 20.80
C ILE A 149 43.01 -19.19 20.76
N PRO A 150 43.43 -17.91 20.92
CA PRO A 150 42.51 -16.76 20.92
C PRO A 150 41.98 -16.48 19.51
N ILE A 151 40.74 -16.88 19.23
CA ILE A 151 40.19 -16.92 17.86
C ILE A 151 40.19 -15.55 17.16
N ASN A 152 39.80 -14.47 17.86
CA ASN A 152 39.73 -13.13 17.27
C ASN A 152 41.11 -12.65 16.79
N TYR A 153 42.12 -12.76 17.65
CA TYR A 153 43.48 -12.37 17.32
C TYR A 153 44.04 -13.21 16.17
N VAL A 154 43.93 -14.55 16.28
CA VAL A 154 44.51 -15.45 15.28
C VAL A 154 43.84 -15.28 13.92
N ALA A 155 42.51 -15.14 13.86
CA ALA A 155 41.79 -14.88 12.62
C ALA A 155 42.28 -13.58 11.97
N LYS A 156 42.30 -12.46 12.70
CA LYS A 156 42.77 -11.17 12.17
C LYS A 156 44.24 -11.19 11.76
N ALA A 157 45.10 -11.83 12.54
CA ALA A 157 46.53 -11.94 12.25
C ALA A 157 46.78 -12.69 10.93
N LEU A 158 46.01 -13.76 10.68
CA LEU A 158 46.04 -14.56 9.46
C LEU A 158 45.14 -14.00 8.33
N ARG A 159 44.65 -12.76 8.45
CA ARG A 159 43.82 -12.06 7.44
C ARG A 159 42.47 -12.73 7.14
N PHE A 160 41.88 -13.40 8.12
CA PHE A 160 40.48 -13.83 8.07
C PHE A 160 39.56 -12.77 8.67
N SER A 161 38.33 -12.66 8.17
CA SER A 161 37.32 -11.83 8.82
C SER A 161 36.85 -12.48 10.12
N TYR A 162 36.41 -11.66 11.08
CA TYR A 162 35.89 -12.10 12.37
C TYR A 162 34.64 -11.27 12.73
N LYS A 163 33.49 -11.93 12.89
CA LYS A 163 32.26 -11.31 13.39
C LYS A 163 31.62 -12.22 14.44
N LYS A 164 31.12 -11.64 15.53
CA LYS A 164 30.28 -12.35 16.51
C LYS A 164 28.82 -12.03 16.19
N ASN A 165 27.98 -13.06 16.06
CA ASN A 165 26.54 -12.93 15.85
C ASN A 165 25.80 -13.88 16.81
N GLY A 166 25.08 -13.34 17.79
CA GLY A 166 24.35 -14.14 18.78
C GLY A 166 25.22 -15.16 19.54
N LYS A 167 24.98 -16.47 19.28
CA LYS A 167 25.72 -17.63 19.82
C LYS A 167 26.76 -18.20 18.85
N THR A 168 27.09 -17.48 17.77
CA THR A 168 28.00 -17.92 16.72
C THR A 168 29.14 -16.92 16.47
N ILE A 169 30.34 -17.44 16.27
CA ILE A 169 31.50 -16.70 15.76
C ILE A 169 31.64 -17.06 14.27
N CYS A 170 31.53 -16.06 13.41
CA CYS A 170 31.63 -16.22 11.96
C CYS A 170 33.03 -15.79 11.49
N LEU A 171 33.73 -16.71 10.82
CA LEU A 171 34.98 -16.46 10.12
C LEU A 171 34.76 -16.51 8.61
N GLY A 172 35.47 -15.67 7.87
CA GLY A 172 35.42 -15.66 6.40
C GLY A 172 36.81 -15.53 5.79
N ALA A 173 37.01 -16.13 4.62
CA ALA A 173 38.23 -15.91 3.84
C ALA A 173 38.29 -14.45 3.38
N PRO A 174 39.49 -13.86 3.29
CA PRO A 174 39.65 -12.57 2.64
C PRO A 174 39.32 -12.69 1.15
N LEU A 175 38.84 -11.59 0.56
CA LEU A 175 38.89 -11.41 -0.89
C LEU A 175 40.34 -11.08 -1.26
N LYS A 176 40.96 -11.91 -2.10
CA LYS A 176 42.28 -11.63 -2.66
C LYS A 176 42.09 -10.72 -3.88
N LEU A 177 42.56 -9.47 -3.77
CA LEU A 177 42.39 -8.43 -4.79
C LEU A 177 43.75 -7.83 -5.13
N THR A 178 44.00 -7.51 -6.39
CA THR A 178 45.12 -6.65 -6.79
C THR A 178 44.56 -5.35 -7.35
N TYR A 179 45.01 -4.22 -6.81
CA TYR A 179 44.71 -2.88 -7.29
C TYR A 179 45.87 -1.96 -6.92
N ASN A 180 46.10 -0.90 -7.71
CA ASN A 180 47.28 -0.04 -7.58
C ASN A 180 48.61 -0.86 -7.54
N GLY A 181 48.71 -1.93 -8.35
CA GLY A 181 49.87 -2.82 -8.37
C GLY A 181 50.10 -3.69 -7.13
N LYS A 182 49.22 -3.66 -6.12
CA LYS A 182 49.44 -4.31 -4.82
C LYS A 182 48.45 -5.42 -4.51
N LEU A 183 48.95 -6.61 -4.18
CA LEU A 183 48.13 -7.71 -3.66
C LEU A 183 47.61 -7.39 -2.25
N THR A 184 46.30 -7.42 -2.10
CA THR A 184 45.57 -7.13 -0.88
C THR A 184 44.65 -8.28 -0.49
N TYR A 185 44.70 -8.68 0.79
CA TYR A 185 43.78 -9.65 1.39
C TYR A 185 42.67 -8.90 2.12
N TYR A 186 41.62 -8.55 1.39
CA TYR A 186 40.55 -7.67 1.84
C TYR A 186 39.56 -8.39 2.75
N THR A 187 39.42 -7.92 3.99
CA THR A 187 38.45 -8.40 4.99
C THR A 187 37.46 -7.32 5.43
N GLY A 188 37.42 -6.19 4.70
CA GLY A 188 36.57 -5.06 5.02
C GLY A 188 35.09 -5.32 4.69
N THR A 189 34.30 -4.25 4.68
CA THR A 189 32.88 -4.27 4.31
C THR A 189 32.68 -4.90 2.94
N GLN A 190 31.79 -5.90 2.86
CA GLN A 190 31.37 -6.54 1.63
C GLN A 190 29.85 -6.50 1.59
N GLY A 191 29.28 -6.23 0.43
CA GLY A 191 27.84 -6.14 0.29
C GLY A 191 27.32 -6.42 -1.11
N ASN A 192 26.01 -6.34 -1.23
CA ASN A 192 25.23 -6.51 -2.45
C ASN A 192 24.61 -5.17 -2.86
N ILE A 193 23.77 -5.18 -3.90
CA ILE A 193 23.02 -4.00 -4.34
C ILE A 193 21.54 -4.19 -4.03
N TYR A 194 20.88 -3.10 -3.68
CA TYR A 194 19.43 -3.00 -3.62
C TYR A 194 19.03 -1.91 -4.63
N TYR A 195 18.49 -2.30 -5.78
CA TYR A 195 18.14 -1.37 -6.87
C TYR A 195 16.65 -1.44 -7.12
N ASN A 196 15.96 -0.28 -7.12
CA ASN A 196 14.50 -0.18 -7.30
C ASN A 196 13.75 -1.25 -6.50
N HIS A 197 13.98 -1.22 -5.20
CA HIS A 197 13.46 -2.15 -4.20
C HIS A 197 13.81 -3.65 -4.34
N ASN A 198 14.64 -4.03 -5.31
CA ASN A 198 15.04 -5.42 -5.55
C ASN A 198 16.48 -5.68 -5.11
N LYS A 199 16.72 -6.84 -4.50
CA LYS A 199 18.05 -7.23 -4.01
C LYS A 199 18.81 -8.04 -5.07
N TYR A 200 19.99 -7.57 -5.45
CA TYR A 200 20.87 -8.23 -6.41
C TYR A 200 22.16 -8.71 -5.76
N THR A 201 22.52 -9.97 -6.00
CA THR A 201 23.80 -10.53 -5.55
C THR A 201 24.84 -10.38 -6.64
N LEU A 202 25.91 -9.64 -6.36
CA LEU A 202 27.00 -9.40 -7.30
C LEU A 202 27.87 -10.64 -7.46
N ARG A 203 28.09 -11.04 -8.71
CA ARG A 203 28.86 -12.23 -9.10
C ARG A 203 30.31 -11.89 -9.40
N SER A 204 30.58 -10.72 -9.99
CA SER A 204 31.94 -10.31 -10.38
C SER A 204 32.79 -9.92 -9.17
N LEU A 205 32.28 -8.98 -8.37
CA LEU A 205 32.90 -8.47 -7.15
C LEU A 205 31.79 -7.90 -6.25
N PRO A 206 31.74 -8.22 -4.95
CA PRO A 206 30.79 -7.56 -4.05
C PRO A 206 31.11 -6.08 -3.92
N VAL A 207 30.16 -5.31 -3.40
CA VAL A 207 30.43 -3.92 -3.01
C VAL A 207 31.53 -3.91 -1.96
N ILE A 208 32.61 -3.18 -2.20
CA ILE A 208 33.75 -3.07 -1.27
C ILE A 208 34.00 -1.63 -0.84
N LYS A 209 34.66 -1.45 0.31
CA LYS A 209 35.02 -0.14 0.85
C LYS A 209 36.52 0.08 0.75
N LEU A 210 36.94 1.03 -0.09
CA LEU A 210 38.34 1.42 -0.27
C LEU A 210 38.51 2.88 0.16
N SER A 211 39.47 3.17 1.03
CA SER A 211 39.76 4.52 1.52
C SER A 211 38.52 5.32 1.95
N GLY A 212 37.60 4.66 2.66
CA GLY A 212 36.36 5.31 3.12
C GLY A 212 35.19 5.33 2.12
N LYS A 213 35.43 5.03 0.84
CA LYS A 213 34.44 5.10 -0.24
C LYS A 213 33.97 3.70 -0.67
N MET A 214 32.69 3.57 -1.01
CA MET A 214 32.13 2.32 -1.52
C MET A 214 32.35 2.23 -3.03
N TYR A 215 32.80 1.07 -3.50
CA TYR A 215 33.05 0.77 -4.91
C TYR A 215 32.15 -0.37 -5.39
N LEU A 216 31.60 -0.21 -6.60
CA LEU A 216 30.70 -1.15 -7.27
C LEU A 216 31.34 -1.64 -8.58
N PRO A 217 31.17 -2.91 -8.99
CA PRO A 217 31.58 -3.36 -10.32
C PRO A 217 30.74 -2.62 -11.38
N ALA A 218 31.40 -1.89 -12.27
CA ALA A 218 30.76 -0.91 -13.15
C ALA A 218 29.80 -1.55 -14.14
N GLU A 219 30.27 -2.53 -14.92
CA GLU A 219 29.48 -3.24 -15.94
C GLU A 219 28.29 -3.98 -15.33
N GLU A 220 28.52 -4.84 -14.32
CA GLU A 220 27.46 -5.62 -13.67
C GLU A 220 26.41 -4.72 -13.02
N THR A 221 26.81 -3.57 -12.47
CA THR A 221 25.87 -2.64 -11.84
C THR A 221 25.13 -1.79 -12.86
N LEU A 222 25.86 -1.02 -13.67
CA LEU A 222 25.27 0.00 -14.54
C LEU A 222 24.57 -0.64 -15.74
N SER A 223 25.14 -1.69 -16.32
CA SER A 223 24.53 -2.36 -17.47
C SER A 223 23.61 -3.49 -17.02
N SER A 224 24.14 -4.54 -16.39
CA SER A 224 23.35 -5.76 -16.18
C SER A 224 22.20 -5.60 -15.17
N ILE A 225 22.36 -4.74 -14.16
CA ILE A 225 21.33 -4.51 -13.12
C ILE A 225 20.48 -3.28 -13.45
N MET A 226 21.10 -2.17 -13.83
CA MET A 226 20.39 -0.89 -14.04
C MET A 226 19.90 -0.70 -15.49
N GLY A 227 20.36 -1.52 -16.44
CA GLY A 227 19.94 -1.47 -17.83
C GLY A 227 20.45 -0.24 -18.59
N LEU A 228 21.56 0.36 -18.17
CA LEU A 228 22.17 1.50 -18.86
C LEU A 228 23.03 1.03 -20.04
N THR A 229 23.09 1.84 -21.09
CA THR A 229 24.09 1.65 -22.14
C THR A 229 25.46 1.89 -21.54
N TYR A 230 26.37 0.95 -21.72
CA TYR A 230 27.67 0.92 -21.07
C TYR A 230 28.76 0.53 -22.07
N SER A 231 29.88 1.23 -22.03
CA SER A 231 31.12 0.79 -22.70
C SER A 231 32.33 1.19 -21.88
N TYR A 232 33.40 0.40 -21.99
CA TYR A 232 34.70 0.73 -21.43
C TYR A 232 35.79 0.46 -22.47
N ASN A 233 36.48 1.51 -22.89
CA ASN A 233 37.58 1.40 -23.84
C ASN A 233 38.90 1.20 -23.06
N GLN A 234 39.59 0.09 -23.31
CA GLN A 234 40.83 -0.24 -22.60
C GLN A 234 42.01 0.65 -23.00
N GLN A 235 42.06 1.14 -24.24
CA GLN A 235 43.14 1.98 -24.76
C GLN A 235 43.04 3.40 -24.18
N THR A 236 41.87 4.03 -24.29
CA THR A 236 41.64 5.38 -23.76
C THR A 236 41.38 5.37 -22.25
N LYS A 237 41.14 4.19 -21.65
CA LYS A 237 40.75 3.99 -20.25
C LYS A 237 39.47 4.73 -19.88
N GLU A 238 38.61 4.98 -20.86
CA GLU A 238 37.38 5.72 -20.68
C GLU A 238 36.19 4.79 -20.49
N LEU A 239 35.41 5.05 -19.44
CA LEU A 239 34.08 4.53 -19.20
C LEU A 239 33.06 5.48 -19.81
N GLN A 240 32.15 4.97 -20.61
CA GLN A 240 30.97 5.70 -21.08
C GLN A 240 29.69 5.01 -20.62
N VAL A 241 28.73 5.80 -20.18
CA VAL A 241 27.43 5.36 -19.70
C VAL A 241 26.39 6.31 -20.26
N SER A 242 25.28 5.79 -20.78
CA SER A 242 24.17 6.64 -21.20
C SER A 242 22.81 6.03 -20.89
N ASP A 243 21.83 6.89 -20.78
CA ASP A 243 20.42 6.55 -20.68
C ASP A 243 19.63 7.47 -21.61
N ALA A 244 19.12 6.92 -22.70
CA ALA A 244 18.35 7.67 -23.69
C ALA A 244 16.98 8.09 -23.16
N ASP A 245 16.40 7.35 -22.20
CA ASP A 245 15.06 7.64 -21.69
C ASP A 245 15.04 8.88 -20.80
N VAL A 246 16.20 9.30 -20.27
CA VAL A 246 16.35 10.50 -19.42
C VAL A 246 17.41 11.47 -19.94
N ASP A 247 17.76 11.40 -21.23
CA ASP A 247 18.78 12.24 -21.90
C ASP A 247 20.07 12.42 -21.09
N MET A 248 20.66 11.29 -20.69
CA MET A 248 21.85 11.25 -19.86
C MET A 248 23.02 10.63 -20.61
N SER A 249 24.16 11.34 -20.62
CA SER A 249 25.45 10.85 -21.10
C SER A 249 26.53 11.17 -20.08
N PHE A 250 27.26 10.15 -19.65
CA PHE A 250 28.31 10.26 -18.65
C PHE A 250 29.59 9.58 -19.13
N ARG A 251 30.72 10.29 -19.02
CA ARG A 251 32.06 9.75 -19.30
C ARG A 251 32.96 9.93 -18.09
N ALA A 252 33.78 8.93 -17.78
CA ALA A 252 34.80 9.02 -16.74
C ALA A 252 36.05 8.25 -17.12
N VAL A 253 37.22 8.78 -16.76
CA VAL A 253 38.50 8.13 -17.07
C VAL A 253 39.01 7.37 -15.85
N LEU A 254 39.56 6.16 -16.08
CA LEU A 254 40.17 5.33 -15.05
C LEU A 254 41.24 6.12 -14.28
N ASP A 255 41.27 5.96 -12.95
CA ASP A 255 42.21 6.61 -12.05
C ASP A 255 42.19 8.17 -12.07
N SER A 256 41.26 8.79 -12.81
CA SER A 256 41.01 10.23 -12.83
C SER A 256 39.74 10.61 -12.07
N ARG A 257 39.75 11.78 -11.45
CA ARG A 257 38.55 12.40 -10.85
C ARG A 257 37.75 13.22 -11.86
N GLN A 258 38.28 13.46 -13.05
CA GLN A 258 37.57 14.21 -14.08
C GLN A 258 36.57 13.31 -14.79
N ALA A 259 35.38 13.86 -15.03
CA ALA A 259 34.29 13.21 -15.73
C ALA A 259 33.51 14.27 -16.52
N ILE A 260 32.69 13.81 -17.46
CA ILE A 260 31.82 14.65 -18.28
C ILE A 260 30.40 14.15 -18.08
N LEU A 261 29.46 15.04 -17.77
CA LEU A 261 28.03 14.77 -17.67
C LEU A 261 27.29 15.69 -18.63
N ASN A 262 26.59 15.13 -19.61
CA ASN A 262 25.84 15.85 -20.65
C ASN A 262 26.68 16.97 -21.29
N GLY A 263 27.91 16.63 -21.68
CA GLY A 263 28.88 17.56 -22.28
C GLY A 263 29.59 18.51 -21.30
N LYS A 264 29.21 18.56 -20.02
CA LYS A 264 29.80 19.46 -19.02
C LYS A 264 30.81 18.75 -18.13
N ASN A 265 31.95 19.39 -17.88
CA ASN A 265 32.96 18.86 -16.97
C ASN A 265 32.44 18.81 -15.52
N VAL A 266 32.64 17.67 -14.87
CA VAL A 266 32.29 17.43 -13.47
C VAL A 266 33.41 16.68 -12.75
N THR A 267 33.56 16.94 -11.45
CA THR A 267 34.58 16.27 -10.63
C THR A 267 33.96 15.18 -9.75
N LEU A 268 34.61 14.02 -9.70
CA LEU A 268 34.29 12.90 -8.82
C LEU A 268 35.05 13.00 -7.50
N THR A 269 34.41 12.57 -6.40
CA THR A 269 35.03 12.54 -5.06
C THR A 269 36.10 11.45 -4.91
N ALA A 270 36.14 10.51 -5.83
CA ALA A 270 37.17 9.48 -5.98
C ALA A 270 37.17 9.02 -7.45
N PRO A 271 38.29 8.48 -7.96
CA PRO A 271 38.33 7.97 -9.33
C PRO A 271 37.75 6.55 -9.45
N PRO A 272 37.25 6.15 -10.64
CA PRO A 272 37.08 4.75 -11.02
C PRO A 272 38.41 3.99 -10.90
N LYS A 273 38.35 2.69 -10.58
CA LYS A 273 39.55 1.87 -10.34
C LYS A 273 39.44 0.51 -10.99
N MET A 274 40.57 0.00 -11.48
CA MET A 274 40.67 -1.36 -11.98
C MET A 274 41.06 -2.28 -10.82
N ILE A 275 40.25 -3.31 -10.57
CA ILE A 275 40.46 -4.26 -9.49
C ILE A 275 40.52 -5.67 -10.06
N TYR A 276 41.68 -6.29 -9.96
CA TYR A 276 41.83 -7.70 -10.30
C TYR A 276 41.32 -8.58 -9.15
N SER A 277 40.28 -9.37 -9.43
CA SER A 277 39.74 -10.35 -8.49
C SER A 277 40.40 -11.71 -8.73
N HIS A 278 41.17 -12.19 -7.75
CA HIS A 278 41.80 -13.52 -7.84
C HIS A 278 40.79 -14.66 -7.72
N LYS A 279 39.56 -14.37 -7.27
CA LYS A 279 38.47 -15.34 -7.20
C LYS A 279 37.92 -15.64 -8.60
N THR A 280 37.70 -14.60 -9.39
CA THR A 280 37.12 -14.70 -10.74
C THR A 280 38.18 -14.67 -11.85
N LYS A 281 39.44 -14.36 -11.51
CA LYS A 281 40.57 -14.18 -12.43
C LYS A 281 40.30 -13.10 -13.49
N LYS A 282 39.59 -12.03 -13.12
CA LYS A 282 39.21 -10.94 -14.03
C LYS A 282 39.65 -9.59 -13.47
N ASN A 283 40.03 -8.68 -14.37
CA ASN A 283 40.11 -7.24 -14.12
C ASN A 283 38.69 -6.67 -14.15
N ILE A 284 38.29 -6.00 -13.08
CA ILE A 284 36.92 -5.48 -12.91
C ILE A 284 37.03 -3.97 -12.72
N LEU A 285 36.49 -3.22 -13.68
CA LEU A 285 36.33 -1.78 -13.52
C LEU A 285 35.33 -1.54 -12.39
N CYS A 286 35.73 -0.76 -11.40
CA CYS A 286 34.90 -0.42 -10.26
C CYS A 286 34.71 1.09 -10.16
N ILE A 287 33.47 1.53 -9.99
CA ILE A 287 33.10 2.94 -9.84
C ILE A 287 32.92 3.31 -8.36
N PRO A 288 33.28 4.54 -7.96
CA PRO A 288 32.96 5.06 -6.64
C PRO A 288 31.47 5.39 -6.56
N ALA A 289 30.71 4.50 -5.90
CA ALA A 289 29.26 4.42 -5.90
C ALA A 289 28.58 5.78 -5.70
N SER A 290 28.88 6.45 -4.58
CA SER A 290 28.23 7.71 -4.22
C SER A 290 28.52 8.84 -5.20
N SER A 291 29.70 8.81 -5.83
CA SER A 291 30.15 9.88 -6.70
C SER A 291 29.53 9.76 -8.08
N VAL A 292 29.56 8.55 -8.66
CA VAL A 292 29.00 8.31 -9.99
C VAL A 292 27.48 8.34 -9.94
N LEU A 293 26.83 7.55 -9.08
CA LEU A 293 25.36 7.50 -8.97
C LEU A 293 24.76 8.86 -8.61
N GLY A 294 25.48 9.68 -7.83
CA GLY A 294 25.05 11.05 -7.54
C GLY A 294 25.09 11.98 -8.74
N LYS A 295 26.04 11.80 -9.68
CA LYS A 295 26.09 12.54 -10.95
C LYS A 295 25.04 12.06 -11.93
N LEU A 296 24.71 10.77 -11.91
CA LEU A 296 23.65 10.17 -12.71
C LEU A 296 22.23 10.40 -12.15
N ASN A 297 22.06 11.31 -11.17
CA ASN A 297 20.78 11.64 -10.54
C ASN A 297 20.03 10.48 -9.82
N TYR A 298 20.72 9.45 -9.35
CA TYR A 298 20.10 8.39 -8.53
C TYR A 298 20.12 8.76 -7.04
N THR A 299 19.17 8.23 -6.27
CA THR A 299 19.35 8.14 -4.82
C THR A 299 20.39 7.06 -4.50
N LYS A 300 21.11 7.24 -3.40
CA LYS A 300 22.24 6.38 -3.04
C LYS A 300 22.49 6.38 -1.54
N SER A 301 22.56 5.20 -0.93
CA SER A 301 22.93 5.06 0.47
C SER A 301 23.51 3.68 0.78
N TRP A 302 24.32 3.59 1.84
CA TRP A 302 24.82 2.30 2.31
C TRP A 302 24.00 1.83 3.51
N ASP A 303 23.29 0.72 3.34
CA ASP A 303 22.55 0.06 4.41
C ASP A 303 23.47 -0.91 5.17
N LYS A 304 23.89 -0.49 6.36
CA LYS A 304 24.78 -1.29 7.23
C LYS A 304 24.11 -2.57 7.74
N SER A 305 22.79 -2.58 7.87
CA SER A 305 22.05 -3.71 8.42
C SER A 305 21.90 -4.82 7.38
N LEU A 306 21.54 -4.45 6.15
CA LEU A 306 21.37 -5.38 5.03
C LEU A 306 22.67 -5.69 4.30
N LEU A 307 23.74 -4.94 4.58
CA LEU A 307 25.00 -4.96 3.83
C LEU A 307 24.73 -4.78 2.33
N CYS A 308 23.93 -3.79 2.00
CA CYS A 308 23.57 -3.47 0.61
C CYS A 308 23.81 -1.99 0.32
N TYR A 309 24.24 -1.70 -0.90
CA TYR A 309 24.20 -0.34 -1.43
C TYR A 309 22.83 -0.11 -2.08
N ARG A 310 22.03 0.79 -1.50
CA ARG A 310 20.69 1.13 -1.96
C ARG A 310 20.78 2.17 -3.08
N ILE A 311 20.10 1.91 -4.18
CA ILE A 311 20.05 2.73 -5.39
C ILE A 311 18.57 2.82 -5.80
N GLN A 312 18.05 4.03 -5.99
CA GLN A 312 16.70 4.24 -6.54
C GLN A 312 16.80 5.25 -7.68
N SER A 313 16.19 4.94 -8.82
CA SER A 313 15.98 5.91 -9.90
C SER A 313 15.12 7.07 -9.38
N LYS A 314 15.50 8.31 -9.68
CA LYS A 314 14.65 9.48 -9.39
C LYS A 314 13.75 9.87 -10.56
N GLU A 315 14.20 9.54 -11.76
CA GLU A 315 13.58 9.88 -13.03
C GLU A 315 13.65 8.62 -13.88
N PHE A 316 12.58 8.31 -14.61
CA PHE A 316 12.51 7.12 -15.47
C PHE A 316 12.29 7.48 -16.93
N PHE A 317 11.90 8.72 -17.18
CA PHE A 317 11.53 9.21 -18.49
C PHE A 317 11.59 10.73 -18.48
N ASN A 318 12.29 11.34 -19.43
CA ASN A 318 12.34 12.78 -19.62
C ASN A 318 12.46 13.10 -21.10
N TRP A 319 11.32 13.44 -21.70
CA TRP A 319 11.24 13.82 -23.09
C TRP A 319 10.64 15.22 -23.23
N SER A 320 11.23 16.04 -24.09
CA SER A 320 10.63 17.30 -24.55
C SER A 320 11.07 17.63 -25.98
N THR A 321 10.22 18.36 -26.70
CA THR A 321 10.54 18.91 -28.03
C THR A 321 11.59 20.03 -28.00
N LYS A 322 11.93 20.58 -26.82
CA LYS A 322 12.87 21.71 -26.65
C LYS A 322 14.34 21.31 -26.47
N GLN A 323 14.65 20.03 -26.25
CA GLN A 323 16.03 19.54 -26.11
C GLN A 323 16.59 19.10 -27.48
N ALA A 324 17.67 19.74 -27.90
CA ALA A 324 18.11 19.92 -29.29
C ALA A 324 18.51 18.65 -30.09
N SER A 325 18.18 18.67 -31.40
CA SER A 325 18.76 17.94 -32.57
C SER A 325 17.78 17.15 -33.46
N LYS A 326 16.48 17.11 -33.15
CA LYS A 326 15.45 16.55 -34.05
C LYS A 326 14.34 17.57 -34.30
N GLN A 327 14.58 18.45 -35.27
CA GLN A 327 13.55 19.31 -35.83
C GLN A 327 12.43 18.44 -36.43
N ALA A 328 11.34 18.26 -35.69
CA ALA A 328 10.03 18.40 -36.28
C ALA A 328 9.52 19.75 -35.78
N THR A 329 9.60 20.76 -36.63
CA THR A 329 8.97 22.05 -36.41
C THR A 329 7.52 21.77 -36.06
N VAL A 330 7.11 22.02 -34.81
CA VAL A 330 5.69 22.04 -34.46
C VAL A 330 5.15 23.29 -35.17
N GLN A 331 4.75 23.13 -36.43
CA GLN A 331 3.91 24.12 -37.06
C GLN A 331 2.64 24.20 -36.20
N GLN A 332 2.34 25.41 -35.73
CA GLN A 332 1.03 25.75 -35.19
C GLN A 332 0.01 25.62 -36.34
N THR A 333 -0.35 24.41 -36.71
CA THR A 333 -1.39 24.15 -37.70
C THR A 333 -2.64 23.74 -36.97
N THR A 334 -3.61 24.65 -37.03
CA THR A 334 -5.04 24.50 -36.72
C THR A 334 -5.43 24.13 -35.28
N THR A 335 -6.41 24.87 -34.75
CA THR A 335 -6.91 24.85 -33.36
C THR A 335 -7.61 23.54 -32.93
N THR A 336 -7.45 22.44 -33.67
CA THR A 336 -8.28 21.22 -33.53
C THR A 336 -7.58 20.02 -32.89
N THR A 337 -6.24 19.98 -32.84
CA THR A 337 -5.47 18.80 -32.38
C THR A 337 -4.47 19.17 -31.28
N ASN A 338 -4.45 18.38 -30.19
CA ASN A 338 -3.56 18.51 -29.05
C ASN A 338 -2.24 17.75 -29.29
N SER A 339 -1.13 18.46 -29.46
CA SER A 339 0.18 17.84 -29.61
C SER A 339 0.86 17.68 -28.27
N LEU A 340 1.16 16.45 -27.89
CA LEU A 340 1.96 16.14 -26.70
C LEU A 340 3.40 16.55 -26.99
N TYR A 341 3.97 17.46 -26.21
CA TYR A 341 5.28 18.06 -26.47
C TYR A 341 6.31 17.85 -25.36
N ALA A 342 5.87 17.38 -24.19
CA ALA A 342 6.74 16.98 -23.10
C ALA A 342 6.11 15.84 -22.30
N PHE A 343 6.96 14.93 -21.84
CA PHE A 343 6.57 13.82 -21.00
C PHE A 343 7.70 13.46 -20.04
N GLN A 344 7.46 13.65 -18.75
CA GLN A 344 8.43 13.43 -17.69
C GLN A 344 7.90 12.43 -16.68
N SER A 345 8.80 11.73 -15.99
CA SER A 345 8.41 10.85 -14.89
C SER A 345 9.38 10.87 -13.74
N PHE A 346 8.85 10.80 -12.53
CA PHE A 346 9.62 10.96 -11.30
C PHE A 346 9.21 9.93 -10.26
N TYR A 347 10.18 9.41 -9.53
CA TYR A 347 9.91 8.62 -8.34
C TYR A 347 9.55 9.53 -7.17
N GLN A 348 8.47 9.22 -6.47
CA GLN A 348 8.11 9.86 -5.21
C GLN A 348 7.80 8.82 -4.15
N GLU A 349 8.09 9.14 -2.88
CA GLU A 349 7.70 8.31 -1.74
C GLU A 349 7.08 9.22 -0.68
N GLN A 350 5.80 9.01 -0.39
CA GLN A 350 5.07 9.75 0.63
C GLN A 350 4.44 8.75 1.62
N ASN A 351 4.66 8.96 2.92
CA ASN A 351 4.05 8.15 3.99
C ASN A 351 4.24 6.63 3.82
N GLY A 352 5.38 6.20 3.28
CA GLY A 352 5.63 4.77 3.03
C GLY A 352 4.84 4.19 1.85
N THR A 353 4.33 5.02 0.95
CA THR A 353 3.82 4.62 -0.37
C THR A 353 4.69 5.23 -1.46
N GLY A 354 5.32 4.38 -2.26
CA GLY A 354 6.11 4.77 -3.42
C GLY A 354 5.21 4.91 -4.65
N SER A 355 5.45 5.92 -5.46
CA SER A 355 4.77 6.15 -6.74
C SER A 355 5.76 6.53 -7.83
N ILE A 356 5.35 6.27 -9.06
CA ILE A 356 5.97 6.87 -10.24
C ILE A 356 4.96 7.88 -10.77
N SER A 357 5.30 9.16 -10.62
CA SER A 357 4.57 10.27 -11.21
C SER A 357 4.94 10.40 -12.68
N PHE A 358 3.97 10.70 -13.52
CA PHE A 358 4.08 10.91 -14.94
C PHE A 358 3.39 12.23 -15.26
N GLN A 359 4.12 13.17 -15.83
CA GLN A 359 3.64 14.49 -16.21
C GLN A 359 3.65 14.62 -17.73
N LEU A 360 2.47 14.62 -18.33
CA LEU A 360 2.27 14.70 -19.76
C LEU A 360 1.71 16.08 -20.13
N SER A 361 2.44 16.82 -20.98
CA SER A 361 2.04 18.18 -21.38
C SER A 361 1.67 18.26 -22.86
N GLY A 362 0.51 18.88 -23.13
CA GLY A 362 -0.04 19.07 -24.47
C GLY A 362 -0.24 20.53 -24.86
N THR A 363 -0.56 20.82 -26.12
CA THR A 363 -0.79 22.19 -26.61
C THR A 363 -2.14 22.78 -26.20
N SER A 364 -3.14 21.94 -25.90
CA SER A 364 -4.53 22.33 -25.61
C SER A 364 -5.02 21.79 -24.27
N GLU A 365 -5.30 22.70 -23.33
CA GLU A 365 -5.87 22.36 -22.02
C GLU A 365 -7.27 21.73 -22.14
N GLU A 366 -8.13 22.28 -22.99
CA GLU A 366 -9.51 21.80 -23.15
C GLU A 366 -9.54 20.36 -23.69
N ILE A 367 -8.64 20.00 -24.61
CA ILE A 367 -8.53 18.61 -25.08
C ILE A 367 -7.92 17.73 -24.00
N MET A 368 -6.90 18.19 -23.26
CA MET A 368 -6.32 17.43 -22.15
C MET A 368 -7.36 17.07 -21.08
N LYS A 369 -8.30 17.98 -20.75
CA LYS A 369 -9.41 17.72 -19.82
C LYS A 369 -10.37 16.59 -20.27
N THR A 370 -10.33 16.21 -21.55
CA THR A 370 -11.11 15.07 -22.07
C THR A 370 -10.46 13.71 -21.88
N ALA A 371 -9.25 13.67 -21.29
CA ALA A 371 -8.54 12.43 -20.99
C ALA A 371 -9.42 11.46 -20.18
N THR A 372 -9.36 10.18 -20.52
CA THR A 372 -9.94 9.12 -19.70
C THR A 372 -8.85 8.19 -19.21
N ILE A 373 -8.92 7.78 -17.94
CA ILE A 373 -7.98 6.85 -17.33
C ILE A 373 -8.77 5.64 -16.85
N ASN A 374 -8.38 4.45 -17.30
CA ASN A 374 -9.03 3.20 -16.95
C ASN A 374 -8.01 2.18 -16.42
N ARG A 375 -8.43 1.31 -15.50
CA ARG A 375 -7.63 0.16 -15.04
C ARG A 375 -8.31 -1.15 -15.43
N THR A 376 -7.58 -2.01 -16.09
CA THR A 376 -7.99 -3.39 -16.42
C THR A 376 -6.91 -4.35 -15.96
N GLY A 377 -7.18 -5.13 -14.90
CA GLY A 377 -6.17 -5.99 -14.29
C GLY A 377 -4.97 -5.21 -13.77
N ASN A 378 -3.78 -5.57 -14.22
CA ASN A 378 -2.51 -4.89 -13.92
C ASN A 378 -2.17 -3.75 -14.88
N THR A 379 -3.10 -3.37 -15.76
CA THR A 379 -2.86 -2.34 -16.78
C THR A 379 -3.63 -1.07 -16.46
N ILE A 380 -2.98 0.08 -16.60
CA ILE A 380 -3.59 1.41 -16.50
C ILE A 380 -3.45 2.10 -17.85
N THR A 381 -4.55 2.55 -18.42
CA THR A 381 -4.60 3.12 -19.77
C THR A 381 -5.15 4.53 -19.71
N ILE A 382 -4.37 5.49 -20.24
CA ILE A 382 -4.80 6.86 -20.53
C ILE A 382 -5.21 6.92 -21.99
N SER A 383 -6.42 7.40 -22.29
CA SER A 383 -6.85 7.73 -23.65
C SER A 383 -7.06 9.22 -23.79
N LEU A 384 -6.37 9.83 -24.75
CA LEU A 384 -6.37 11.27 -25.07
C LEU A 384 -6.94 11.47 -26.47
N PRO A 385 -8.23 11.81 -26.59
CA PRO A 385 -8.85 12.14 -27.86
C PRO A 385 -8.20 13.38 -28.49
N LYS A 386 -8.38 13.53 -29.81
CA LYS A 386 -7.87 14.62 -30.65
C LYS A 386 -6.41 14.97 -30.34
N SER A 387 -5.57 13.97 -30.09
CA SER A 387 -4.19 14.18 -29.66
C SER A 387 -3.19 13.49 -30.57
N SER A 388 -1.95 13.99 -30.61
CA SER A 388 -0.83 13.40 -31.34
C SER A 388 0.40 13.24 -30.45
N TYR A 389 1.09 12.11 -30.57
CA TYR A 389 2.35 11.84 -29.87
C TYR A 389 3.53 11.95 -30.83
N LEU A 390 4.49 12.83 -30.51
CA LEU A 390 5.55 13.25 -31.44
C LEU A 390 6.88 12.48 -31.30
N LEU A 391 7.07 11.74 -30.21
CA LEU A 391 8.29 10.95 -30.05
C LEU A 391 8.24 9.69 -30.91
N ALA A 392 9.31 9.44 -31.66
CA ALA A 392 9.43 8.27 -32.53
C ALA A 392 9.35 6.94 -31.75
N ASN A 393 9.99 6.87 -30.58
CA ASN A 393 9.89 5.70 -29.72
C ASN A 393 8.53 5.68 -29.01
N LYS A 394 7.85 4.52 -29.07
CA LYS A 394 6.51 4.29 -28.54
C LYS A 394 6.47 3.24 -27.43
N SER A 395 7.61 2.64 -27.10
CA SER A 395 7.68 1.56 -26.11
C SER A 395 8.86 1.79 -25.18
N PHE A 396 8.59 1.71 -23.88
CA PHE A 396 9.56 2.00 -22.84
C PHE A 396 9.48 0.95 -21.75
N GLU A 397 10.65 0.63 -21.21
CA GLU A 397 10.84 -0.34 -20.14
C GLU A 397 11.74 0.33 -19.09
N ARG A 398 11.88 -0.26 -17.89
CA ARG A 398 12.73 0.24 -16.78
C ARG A 398 12.10 1.29 -15.86
N PHE A 399 10.80 1.23 -15.62
CA PHE A 399 10.09 2.07 -14.64
C PHE A 399 10.13 1.50 -13.21
N GLY A 400 11.31 1.10 -12.74
CA GLY A 400 11.50 0.65 -11.36
C GLY A 400 10.65 -0.57 -10.96
N GLU A 401 10.07 -0.52 -9.75
CA GLU A 401 9.38 -1.67 -9.15
C GLU A 401 7.87 -1.75 -9.42
N ILE A 402 7.29 -0.70 -10.00
CA ILE A 402 5.83 -0.56 -10.11
C ILE A 402 5.37 -0.95 -11.52
N ILE A 403 6.07 -0.44 -12.53
CA ILE A 403 5.66 -0.56 -13.94
C ILE A 403 6.68 -1.40 -14.69
N GLN A 404 6.20 -2.43 -15.38
CA GLN A 404 6.98 -3.27 -16.28
C GLN A 404 7.29 -2.50 -17.56
N LYS A 405 6.25 -1.92 -18.14
CA LYS A 405 6.29 -1.40 -19.51
C LYS A 405 5.31 -0.24 -19.68
N MET A 406 5.70 0.75 -20.48
CA MET A 406 4.82 1.79 -20.99
C MET A 406 4.79 1.72 -22.52
N ASP A 407 3.59 1.58 -23.09
CA ASP A 407 3.36 1.59 -24.53
C ASP A 407 2.47 2.77 -24.93
N VAL A 408 2.82 3.43 -26.03
CA VAL A 408 2.06 4.54 -26.61
C VAL A 408 1.55 4.15 -27.99
N THR A 409 0.24 4.04 -28.16
CA THR A 409 -0.39 3.87 -29.47
C THR A 409 -1.00 5.20 -29.91
N ASN A 410 -0.92 5.48 -31.21
CA ASN A 410 -1.47 6.69 -31.80
C ASN A 410 -2.35 6.26 -32.98
N SER A 411 -3.67 6.31 -32.81
CA SER A 411 -4.60 6.21 -33.93
C SER A 411 -4.74 7.59 -34.59
N GLU A 412 -5.51 7.69 -35.68
CA GLU A 412 -5.67 8.96 -36.42
C GLU A 412 -6.15 10.13 -35.54
N THR A 413 -6.86 9.85 -34.45
CA THR A 413 -7.44 10.89 -33.58
C THR A 413 -7.24 10.66 -32.09
N THR A 414 -6.56 9.60 -31.64
CA THR A 414 -6.43 9.31 -30.20
C THR A 414 -5.04 8.78 -29.87
N VAL A 415 -4.39 9.41 -28.90
CA VAL A 415 -3.20 8.85 -28.25
C VAL A 415 -3.65 8.00 -27.06
N THR A 416 -3.18 6.76 -27.00
CA THR A 416 -3.39 5.88 -25.86
C THR A 416 -2.06 5.53 -25.22
N ILE A 417 -1.90 5.81 -23.94
CA ILE A 417 -0.72 5.47 -23.14
C ILE A 417 -1.11 4.35 -22.19
N THR A 418 -0.43 3.22 -22.28
CA THR A 418 -0.71 2.01 -21.52
C THR A 418 0.46 1.69 -20.61
N PHE A 419 0.22 1.66 -19.30
CA PHE A 419 1.17 1.22 -18.28
C PHE A 419 0.84 -0.21 -17.84
N THR A 420 1.71 -1.16 -18.17
CA THR A 420 1.64 -2.54 -17.68
C THR A 420 2.41 -2.63 -16.38
N CYS A 421 1.72 -2.92 -15.27
CA CYS A 421 2.32 -2.97 -13.93
C CYS A 421 2.72 -4.40 -13.53
N TYR A 422 3.70 -4.54 -12.64
CA TYR A 422 4.13 -5.86 -12.14
C TYR A 422 3.02 -6.59 -11.38
N ASN A 423 2.19 -5.83 -10.68
CA ASN A 423 0.99 -6.27 -10.00
C ASN A 423 -0.11 -5.25 -10.29
N THR A 424 -1.34 -5.54 -9.86
CA THR A 424 -2.38 -4.50 -9.81
C THR A 424 -1.87 -3.29 -9.02
N ALA A 425 -1.85 -2.14 -9.68
CA ALA A 425 -1.43 -0.86 -9.09
C ALA A 425 -2.66 0.03 -8.86
N ASP A 426 -2.57 0.85 -7.81
CA ASP A 426 -3.48 1.96 -7.60
C ASP A 426 -2.96 3.18 -8.37
N TYR A 427 -3.84 4.12 -8.67
CA TYR A 427 -3.43 5.38 -9.29
C TYR A 427 -4.18 6.58 -8.72
N SER A 428 -3.61 7.76 -8.96
CA SER A 428 -4.28 9.05 -8.82
C SER A 428 -3.88 9.91 -10.01
N TYR A 429 -4.74 10.84 -10.42
CA TYR A 429 -4.40 11.78 -11.47
C TYR A 429 -5.04 13.14 -11.23
N ILE A 430 -4.44 14.17 -11.79
CA ILE A 430 -4.95 15.53 -11.85
C ILE A 430 -4.61 16.13 -13.21
N ILE A 431 -5.49 16.96 -13.72
CA ILE A 431 -5.25 17.75 -14.93
C ILE A 431 -5.28 19.20 -14.52
N HIS A 432 -4.18 19.91 -14.77
CA HIS A 432 -4.04 21.32 -14.44
C HIS A 432 -3.28 22.02 -15.56
N ASN A 433 -3.75 23.20 -15.95
CA ASN A 433 -3.27 23.89 -17.15
C ASN A 433 -3.30 22.92 -18.35
N LYS A 434 -2.19 22.78 -19.06
CA LYS A 434 -2.04 21.87 -20.21
C LYS A 434 -1.36 20.54 -19.85
N THR A 435 -1.35 20.17 -18.58
CA THR A 435 -0.60 19.01 -18.07
C THR A 435 -1.53 18.02 -17.37
N LEU A 436 -1.46 16.74 -17.78
CA LEU A 436 -2.01 15.61 -17.04
C LEU A 436 -0.88 15.03 -16.19
N GLU A 437 -1.05 15.07 -14.88
CA GLU A 437 -0.19 14.38 -13.94
C GLU A 437 -0.90 13.13 -13.42
N ILE A 438 -0.28 11.96 -13.61
CA ILE A 438 -0.76 10.69 -13.07
C ILE A 438 0.32 10.08 -12.19
N ASN A 439 -0.06 9.67 -11.00
CA ASN A 439 0.79 8.90 -10.09
C ASN A 439 0.33 7.46 -10.13
N ILE A 440 1.22 6.54 -10.52
CA ILE A 440 1.00 5.09 -10.42
C ILE A 440 1.67 4.62 -9.14
N LEU A 441 0.88 4.11 -8.21
CA LEU A 441 1.30 3.80 -6.85
C LEU A 441 1.62 2.31 -6.72
N ARG A 442 2.58 1.99 -5.85
CA ARG A 442 2.71 0.62 -5.34
C ARG A 442 1.43 0.26 -4.59
N ALA A 443 0.99 -1.00 -4.68
CA ALA A 443 -0.13 -1.48 -3.88
C ALA A 443 0.12 -1.15 -2.40
N TYR A 444 -0.80 -0.38 -1.80
CA TYR A 444 -0.70 -0.03 -0.39
C TYR A 444 -0.81 -1.29 0.46
N GLN A 445 0.28 -1.62 1.14
CA GLN A 445 0.29 -2.58 2.24
C GLN A 445 0.31 -1.75 3.51
N ALA A 446 -0.71 -1.89 4.37
CA ALA A 446 -0.63 -1.31 5.71
C ALA A 446 0.64 -1.84 6.43
N GLY A 447 1.12 -1.13 7.45
CA GLY A 447 2.36 -1.51 8.17
C GLY A 447 2.38 -2.93 8.77
N ASP A 448 1.24 -3.62 8.77
CA ASP A 448 1.05 -5.02 9.17
C ASP A 448 0.99 -6.02 7.98
N GLY A 449 1.10 -5.55 6.73
CA GLY A 449 1.00 -6.37 5.53
C GLY A 449 -0.44 -6.67 5.08
N SER A 450 -1.45 -5.94 5.57
CA SER A 450 -2.83 -6.06 5.08
C SER A 450 -3.11 -5.11 3.90
N VAL A 451 -3.70 -5.66 2.83
CA VAL A 451 -4.35 -4.88 1.77
C VAL A 451 -5.69 -4.41 2.31
N THR A 452 -5.94 -3.11 2.34
CA THR A 452 -7.21 -2.57 2.85
C THR A 452 -8.23 -2.46 1.71
N ASN A 453 -9.45 -2.96 1.95
CA ASN A 453 -10.60 -2.91 1.03
C ASN A 453 -11.21 -1.49 0.93
N TYR A 454 -10.41 -0.46 0.61
CA TYR A 454 -10.94 0.86 0.26
C TYR A 454 -11.16 0.98 -1.25
N SER A 455 -12.19 1.72 -1.64
CA SER A 455 -12.46 2.12 -3.02
C SER A 455 -11.84 3.48 -3.35
N LEU A 456 -11.76 4.36 -2.34
CA LEU A 456 -11.00 5.62 -2.36
C LEU A 456 -10.25 5.78 -1.04
N SER A 457 -9.05 6.34 -1.09
CA SER A 457 -8.36 6.87 0.09
C SER A 457 -8.07 8.35 -0.11
N ILE A 458 -8.75 9.18 0.66
CA ILE A 458 -8.62 10.64 0.59
C ILE A 458 -7.69 11.07 1.74
N PRO A 459 -6.51 11.65 1.46
CA PRO A 459 -5.67 12.21 2.52
C PRO A 459 -6.44 13.20 3.38
N ARG A 460 -6.41 13.03 4.70
CA ARG A 460 -7.15 13.87 5.64
C ARG A 460 -6.25 15.01 6.11
N PRO A 461 -6.63 16.29 5.94
CA PRO A 461 -5.92 17.39 6.56
C PRO A 461 -5.86 17.20 8.08
N ALA A 462 -4.75 17.57 8.72
CA ALA A 462 -4.46 17.21 10.12
C ALA A 462 -5.60 17.58 11.10
N ASN A 463 -6.23 18.74 10.88
CA ASN A 463 -7.27 19.30 11.76
C ASN A 463 -8.71 18.95 11.35
N VAL A 464 -8.89 18.10 10.33
CA VAL A 464 -10.22 17.67 9.86
C VAL A 464 -10.52 16.30 10.43
N HIS A 465 -11.68 16.13 11.06
CA HIS A 465 -12.18 14.83 11.49
C HIS A 465 -13.51 14.47 10.82
N ILE A 466 -13.82 13.17 10.73
CA ILE A 466 -14.99 12.65 10.01
C ILE A 466 -16.32 13.18 10.53
N ASN A 467 -16.40 13.57 11.80
CA ASN A 467 -17.59 14.20 12.38
C ASN A 467 -17.87 15.60 11.80
N GLN A 468 -16.87 16.26 11.22
CA GLN A 468 -17.00 17.54 10.54
C GLN A 468 -17.19 17.39 9.03
N VAL A 469 -16.86 16.22 8.48
CA VAL A 469 -17.02 15.90 7.06
C VAL A 469 -18.49 15.61 6.77
N LYS A 470 -19.03 16.31 5.78
CA LYS A 470 -20.39 16.06 5.26
C LYS A 470 -20.29 15.32 3.93
N ASN A 471 -21.39 14.69 3.52
CA ASN A 471 -21.48 14.10 2.20
C ASN A 471 -22.86 14.35 1.58
N GLN A 472 -22.92 14.34 0.26
CA GLN A 472 -24.15 14.48 -0.51
C GLN A 472 -24.17 13.43 -1.62
N ASP A 473 -25.21 12.60 -1.62
CA ASP A 473 -25.42 11.59 -2.65
C ASP A 473 -26.25 12.17 -3.79
N LEU A 474 -25.66 12.24 -4.98
CA LEU A 474 -26.28 12.75 -6.21
C LEU A 474 -26.54 11.58 -7.16
N TYR A 475 -27.05 10.47 -6.62
CA TYR A 475 -27.18 9.17 -7.28
C TYR A 475 -27.93 9.20 -8.63
N LEU A 476 -28.91 10.11 -8.81
CA LEU A 476 -29.61 10.29 -10.10
C LEU A 476 -28.64 10.74 -11.22
N ASN A 477 -27.56 11.42 -10.86
CA ASN A 477 -26.52 11.88 -11.76
C ASN A 477 -25.25 11.00 -11.71
N LYS A 478 -25.30 9.84 -11.03
CA LYS A 478 -24.14 8.94 -10.82
C LYS A 478 -22.94 9.68 -10.22
N LYS A 479 -23.21 10.53 -9.22
CA LYS A 479 -22.21 11.34 -8.53
C LYS A 479 -22.44 11.29 -7.03
N PHE A 480 -21.39 11.53 -6.26
CA PHE A 480 -21.51 11.90 -4.86
C PHE A 480 -20.42 12.89 -4.49
N GLN A 481 -20.66 13.64 -3.42
CA GLN A 481 -19.76 14.67 -2.94
C GLN A 481 -19.34 14.39 -1.50
N ILE A 482 -18.07 14.63 -1.23
CA ILE A 482 -17.49 14.65 0.12
C ILE A 482 -17.07 16.09 0.39
N ILE A 483 -17.64 16.68 1.43
CA ILE A 483 -17.54 18.10 1.75
C ILE A 483 -16.70 18.23 3.01
N ILE A 484 -15.52 18.81 2.85
CA ILE A 484 -14.51 18.96 3.89
C ILE A 484 -14.47 20.43 4.31
N PRO A 485 -14.61 20.75 5.61
CA PRO A 485 -14.56 22.14 6.08
C PRO A 485 -13.14 22.70 5.99
N GLY A 486 -12.98 23.84 5.34
CA GLY A 486 -11.70 24.47 5.03
C GLY A 486 -11.36 24.45 3.54
N ASP A 487 -10.44 25.32 3.14
CA ASP A 487 -9.90 25.37 1.77
C ASP A 487 -8.62 24.52 1.69
N TYR A 488 -8.75 23.36 1.06
CA TYR A 488 -7.73 22.32 0.93
C TYR A 488 -7.53 21.93 -0.53
N VAL A 489 -7.95 22.75 -1.50
CA VAL A 489 -7.76 22.45 -2.92
C VAL A 489 -6.27 22.24 -3.23
N SER A 490 -5.40 23.15 -2.76
CA SER A 490 -3.94 23.02 -2.90
C SER A 490 -3.34 21.87 -2.08
N TYR A 491 -3.95 21.54 -0.93
CA TYR A 491 -3.54 20.37 -0.17
C TYR A 491 -3.75 19.08 -0.99
N TYR A 492 -4.89 18.95 -1.67
CA TYR A 492 -5.18 17.80 -2.53
C TYR A 492 -4.39 17.76 -3.84
N GLN A 493 -3.82 18.88 -4.29
CA GLN A 493 -2.85 18.89 -5.39
C GLN A 493 -1.53 18.22 -5.00
N THR A 494 -1.10 18.38 -3.73
CA THR A 494 0.16 17.83 -3.21
C THR A 494 -0.01 16.50 -2.47
N ASN A 495 -1.24 16.16 -2.09
CA ASN A 495 -1.65 14.93 -1.41
C ASN A 495 -2.83 14.31 -2.18
N PRO A 496 -2.57 13.68 -3.33
CA PRO A 496 -3.63 13.25 -4.24
C PRO A 496 -4.49 12.13 -3.65
N ILE A 497 -5.76 12.11 -4.08
CA ILE A 497 -6.74 11.08 -3.68
C ILE A 497 -6.42 9.78 -4.41
N VAL A 498 -6.27 8.68 -3.66
CA VAL A 498 -5.95 7.36 -4.21
C VAL A 498 -7.23 6.64 -4.60
N ILE A 499 -7.24 6.07 -5.81
CA ILE A 499 -8.39 5.39 -6.40
C ILE A 499 -8.12 3.89 -6.51
N ASN A 500 -9.05 3.07 -6.00
CA ASN A 500 -9.00 1.61 -6.10
C ASN A 500 -10.37 0.99 -6.45
N HIS A 501 -11.19 1.69 -7.24
CA HIS A 501 -12.48 1.17 -7.70
C HIS A 501 -12.74 1.56 -9.16
N SER A 502 -13.05 0.58 -10.00
CA SER A 502 -13.17 0.75 -11.46
C SER A 502 -14.40 1.53 -11.90
N SER A 503 -15.43 1.67 -11.06
CA SER A 503 -16.60 2.47 -11.42
C SER A 503 -16.34 3.98 -11.40
N ILE A 504 -15.19 4.45 -10.91
CA ILE A 504 -14.89 5.87 -10.77
C ILE A 504 -14.37 6.41 -12.10
N LYS A 505 -15.12 7.36 -12.68
CA LYS A 505 -14.79 8.01 -13.95
C LYS A 505 -13.95 9.26 -13.74
N ASN A 506 -14.28 10.05 -12.72
CA ASN A 506 -13.64 11.35 -12.47
C ASN A 506 -13.71 11.73 -10.98
N ILE A 507 -12.69 12.44 -10.50
CA ILE A 507 -12.65 13.10 -9.20
C ILE A 507 -12.23 14.55 -9.40
N MET A 508 -13.02 15.48 -8.87
CA MET A 508 -12.71 16.91 -8.89
C MET A 508 -12.70 17.47 -7.47
N THR A 509 -11.68 18.26 -7.14
CA THR A 509 -11.61 19.07 -5.93
C THR A 509 -11.87 20.53 -6.29
N ALA A 510 -12.84 21.14 -5.62
CA ALA A 510 -13.16 22.56 -5.82
C ALA A 510 -13.49 23.22 -4.50
N LYS A 511 -13.17 24.51 -4.38
CA LYS A 511 -13.62 25.33 -3.27
C LYS A 511 -15.09 25.68 -3.48
N SER A 512 -15.90 25.58 -2.41
CA SER A 512 -17.26 26.06 -2.37
C SER A 512 -17.54 26.69 -1.01
N GLY A 513 -17.65 28.02 -0.98
CA GLY A 513 -17.64 28.80 0.25
C GLY A 513 -16.38 28.53 1.08
N ASN A 514 -16.56 28.22 2.37
CA ASN A 514 -15.47 27.84 3.28
C ASN A 514 -15.13 26.34 3.26
N ASN A 515 -15.62 25.58 2.29
CA ASN A 515 -15.41 24.14 2.20
C ASN A 515 -14.63 23.75 0.95
N THR A 516 -13.97 22.61 1.02
CA THR A 516 -13.47 21.86 -0.12
C THR A 516 -14.47 20.77 -0.47
N VAL A 517 -14.98 20.79 -1.69
CA VAL A 517 -15.91 19.79 -2.20
C VAL A 517 -15.15 18.86 -3.13
N ILE A 518 -15.09 17.59 -2.75
CA ILE A 518 -14.59 16.51 -3.59
C ILE A 518 -15.79 15.89 -4.29
N THR A 519 -15.90 16.06 -5.60
CA THR A 519 -16.97 15.48 -6.42
C THR A 519 -16.45 14.22 -7.11
N ILE A 520 -17.06 13.08 -6.82
CA ILE A 520 -16.76 11.79 -7.42
C ILE A 520 -17.86 11.47 -8.44
N THR A 521 -17.46 11.25 -9.69
CA THR A 521 -18.36 10.81 -10.77
C THR A 521 -18.12 9.34 -11.08
N THR A 522 -19.18 8.55 -11.18
CA THR A 522 -19.12 7.11 -11.42
C THR A 522 -19.82 6.69 -12.70
N THR A 523 -19.47 5.52 -13.23
CA THR A 523 -20.08 4.93 -14.44
C THR A 523 -21.50 4.41 -14.18
N SER A 524 -21.78 4.03 -12.94
CA SER A 524 -23.08 3.54 -12.45
C SER A 524 -23.41 4.13 -11.07
N LEU A 525 -24.67 4.00 -10.64
CA LEU A 525 -25.06 4.29 -9.26
C LEU A 525 -24.34 3.33 -8.32
N VAL A 526 -23.75 3.87 -7.26
CA VAL A 526 -23.03 3.10 -6.25
C VAL A 526 -23.47 3.52 -4.85
N GLY A 527 -23.54 2.56 -3.94
CA GLY A 527 -23.54 2.85 -2.51
C GLY A 527 -22.14 3.16 -2.03
N TYR A 528 -22.03 3.99 -0.99
CA TYR A 528 -20.75 4.31 -0.38
C TYR A 528 -20.85 4.56 1.13
N LYS A 529 -19.75 4.28 1.84
CA LYS A 529 -19.53 4.66 3.24
C LYS A 529 -18.15 5.28 3.38
N ILE A 530 -18.04 6.28 4.24
CA ILE A 530 -16.81 7.04 4.51
C ILE A 530 -16.40 6.76 5.96
N TYR A 531 -15.14 6.39 6.14
CA TYR A 531 -14.54 6.06 7.42
C TYR A 531 -13.29 6.90 7.64
N GLU A 532 -13.05 7.34 8.88
CA GLU A 532 -11.73 7.84 9.26
C GLU A 532 -10.81 6.65 9.56
N LYS A 533 -9.64 6.60 8.91
CA LYS A 533 -8.60 5.59 9.17
C LYS A 533 -7.24 6.28 9.19
N GLY A 534 -6.70 6.47 10.39
CA GLY A 534 -5.44 7.20 10.59
C GLY A 534 -5.50 8.60 9.97
N ASN A 535 -4.63 8.85 9.00
CA ASN A 535 -4.53 10.15 8.31
C ASN A 535 -5.33 10.19 7.00
N THR A 536 -6.34 9.33 6.85
CA THR A 536 -7.16 9.24 5.63
C THR A 536 -8.65 9.20 5.94
N LEU A 537 -9.45 9.68 4.99
CA LEU A 537 -10.87 9.35 4.85
C LEU A 537 -10.96 8.23 3.81
N SER A 538 -11.14 6.99 4.28
CA SER A 538 -11.32 5.82 3.44
C SER A 538 -12.78 5.71 3.00
N VAL A 539 -13.03 5.64 1.70
CA VAL A 539 -14.37 5.42 1.14
C VAL A 539 -14.47 3.97 0.67
N LEU A 540 -15.47 3.25 1.18
CA LEU A 540 -15.90 1.97 0.64
C LEU A 540 -17.03 2.22 -0.36
N MET A 541 -16.96 1.63 -1.55
CA MET A 541 -17.96 1.77 -2.61
C MET A 541 -18.35 0.42 -3.19
N GLY A 542 -19.57 0.31 -3.70
CA GLY A 542 -20.07 -0.90 -4.35
C GLY A 542 -21.55 -0.84 -4.66
N GLN A 543 -22.16 -1.97 -5.00
CA GLN A 543 -23.62 -2.06 -5.13
C GLN A 543 -24.28 -1.73 -3.79
N PRO A 544 -25.36 -0.92 -3.74
CA PRO A 544 -25.90 -0.44 -2.47
C PRO A 544 -26.23 -1.55 -1.46
N ASN A 545 -26.79 -2.67 -1.93
CA ASN A 545 -27.11 -3.82 -1.09
C ASN A 545 -25.91 -4.63 -0.59
N LYS A 546 -24.69 -4.32 -1.05
CA LYS A 546 -23.42 -4.85 -0.52
C LYS A 546 -22.74 -3.88 0.44
N ILE A 547 -23.16 -2.62 0.45
CA ILE A 547 -22.57 -1.56 1.27
C ILE A 547 -23.39 -1.27 2.52
N PHE A 548 -24.72 -1.30 2.40
CA PHE A 548 -25.65 -0.97 3.46
C PHE A 548 -26.37 -2.22 3.96
N LYS A 549 -26.64 -2.24 5.27
CA LYS A 549 -27.42 -3.29 5.92
C LYS A 549 -28.84 -3.31 5.37
N ASN A 550 -29.44 -2.12 5.26
CA ASN A 550 -30.77 -1.92 4.72
C ASN A 550 -30.73 -0.90 3.58
N VAL A 551 -31.45 -1.17 2.49
CA VAL A 551 -31.65 -0.25 1.37
C VAL A 551 -33.14 -0.04 1.17
N LEU A 552 -33.60 1.20 1.19
CA LEU A 552 -35.01 1.56 1.10
C LEU A 552 -35.24 2.51 -0.06
N VAL A 553 -36.34 2.33 -0.79
CA VAL A 553 -36.84 3.37 -1.71
C VAL A 553 -38.06 4.06 -1.11
N LEU A 554 -37.97 5.39 -1.04
CA LEU A 554 -39.09 6.26 -0.68
C LEU A 554 -39.58 7.01 -1.92
N ASP A 555 -40.88 6.97 -2.15
CA ASP A 555 -41.51 7.52 -3.33
C ASP A 555 -42.45 8.67 -2.97
N ALA A 556 -42.11 9.88 -3.42
CA ALA A 556 -42.99 11.04 -3.33
C ALA A 556 -43.94 11.01 -4.54
N GLY A 557 -45.22 10.71 -4.31
CA GLY A 557 -46.25 10.66 -5.36
C GLY A 557 -46.24 11.90 -6.25
N HIS A 558 -46.64 11.72 -7.52
CA HIS A 558 -46.75 12.79 -8.52
C HIS A 558 -45.44 13.56 -8.78
N GLY A 559 -45.51 14.77 -9.33
CA GLY A 559 -44.35 15.65 -9.57
C GLY A 559 -44.30 16.22 -10.99
N GLY A 560 -43.64 17.35 -11.15
CA GLY A 560 -43.56 18.08 -12.42
C GLY A 560 -44.95 18.51 -12.90
N HIS A 561 -45.31 18.10 -14.12
CA HIS A 561 -46.59 18.44 -14.74
C HIS A 561 -47.79 17.68 -14.13
N ASP A 562 -47.56 16.67 -13.29
CA ASP A 562 -48.61 15.95 -12.59
C ASP A 562 -48.74 16.52 -11.17
N PRO A 563 -49.78 17.33 -10.88
CA PRO A 563 -49.98 17.93 -9.56
C PRO A 563 -50.51 16.92 -8.53
N GLY A 564 -51.01 15.77 -8.97
CA GLY A 564 -51.89 14.91 -8.18
C GLY A 564 -53.21 15.59 -7.86
N ALA A 565 -53.87 15.15 -6.79
CA ALA A 565 -55.09 15.78 -6.33
C ALA A 565 -54.85 17.23 -5.86
N GLN A 566 -55.83 18.10 -6.09
CA GLN A 566 -55.74 19.53 -5.80
C GLN A 566 -56.91 19.99 -4.94
N ASN A 567 -56.64 20.89 -4.00
CA ASN A 567 -57.68 21.57 -3.24
C ASN A 567 -57.18 22.94 -2.76
N ASN A 568 -57.98 24.00 -2.95
CA ASN A 568 -57.68 25.37 -2.51
C ASN A 568 -56.23 25.82 -2.83
N GLY A 569 -55.77 25.60 -4.06
CA GLY A 569 -54.42 25.97 -4.51
C GLY A 569 -53.27 25.10 -3.96
N THR A 570 -53.57 24.08 -3.15
CA THR A 570 -52.58 23.08 -2.69
C THR A 570 -52.56 21.89 -3.64
N ASN A 571 -51.35 21.48 -4.04
CA ASN A 571 -51.16 20.26 -4.82
C ASN A 571 -50.64 19.13 -3.95
N GLU A 572 -51.13 17.91 -4.20
CA GLU A 572 -50.64 16.70 -3.55
C GLU A 572 -49.12 16.52 -3.71
N LYS A 573 -48.57 16.78 -4.90
CA LYS A 573 -47.13 16.63 -5.18
C LYS A 573 -46.23 17.42 -4.22
N ASP A 574 -46.72 18.56 -3.72
CA ASP A 574 -45.97 19.45 -2.83
C ASP A 574 -45.99 18.89 -1.41
N LEU A 575 -47.15 18.38 -0.96
CA LEU A 575 -47.31 17.72 0.34
C LEU A 575 -46.48 16.44 0.43
N THR A 576 -46.55 15.58 -0.59
CA THR A 576 -45.82 14.30 -0.60
C THR A 576 -44.30 14.55 -0.59
N HIS A 577 -43.80 15.49 -1.40
CA HIS A 577 -42.38 15.86 -1.43
C HIS A 577 -41.91 16.46 -0.09
N LYS A 578 -42.70 17.36 0.49
CA LYS A 578 -42.38 17.98 1.77
C LYS A 578 -42.23 16.93 2.86
N ILE A 579 -43.20 16.02 2.99
CA ILE A 579 -43.20 15.01 4.04
C ILE A 579 -42.10 13.98 3.82
N ILE A 580 -42.02 13.37 2.63
CA ILE A 580 -41.17 12.18 2.44
C ILE A 580 -39.71 12.49 2.08
N TYR A 581 -39.43 13.64 1.45
CA TYR A 581 -38.07 14.04 1.11
C TYR A 581 -37.56 15.12 2.06
N THR A 582 -38.22 16.29 2.06
CA THR A 582 -37.70 17.47 2.76
C THR A 582 -37.56 17.23 4.27
N LEU A 583 -38.56 16.62 4.91
CA LEU A 583 -38.57 16.38 6.36
C LEU A 583 -37.84 15.09 6.80
N MET A 584 -37.59 14.14 5.89
CA MET A 584 -36.99 12.84 6.22
C MET A 584 -35.51 12.70 5.81
N LYS A 585 -35.02 13.42 4.78
CA LYS A 585 -33.68 13.21 4.21
C LYS A 585 -32.56 13.22 5.25
N ASP A 586 -32.61 14.15 6.21
CA ASP A 586 -31.54 14.33 7.20
C ASP A 586 -31.57 13.23 8.28
N LYS A 587 -32.70 12.52 8.45
CA LYS A 587 -32.83 11.37 9.37
C LYS A 587 -32.06 10.13 8.90
N PHE A 588 -31.67 10.10 7.62
CA PHE A 588 -30.90 9.02 7.00
C PHE A 588 -29.55 9.52 6.47
N ALA A 589 -29.18 10.76 6.78
CA ALA A 589 -27.89 11.30 6.44
C ALA A 589 -26.80 10.72 7.37
N GLY A 590 -25.57 10.67 6.86
CA GLY A 590 -24.43 10.20 7.63
C GLY A 590 -23.33 9.67 6.72
N ASN A 591 -22.12 9.56 7.27
CA ASN A 591 -20.96 9.06 6.53
C ASN A 591 -20.96 7.53 6.42
N ALA A 592 -21.56 6.81 7.36
CA ALA A 592 -21.62 5.35 7.35
C ALA A 592 -22.94 4.78 7.91
N PRO A 593 -24.11 5.18 7.39
CA PRO A 593 -25.40 4.75 7.94
C PRO A 593 -25.64 3.24 7.71
N ASP A 594 -26.40 2.60 8.59
CA ASP A 594 -26.84 1.22 8.38
C ASP A 594 -27.96 1.12 7.34
N THR A 595 -28.88 2.10 7.35
CA THR A 595 -29.99 2.19 6.41
C THR A 595 -29.73 3.30 5.41
N LYS A 596 -29.68 2.95 4.12
CA LYS A 596 -29.62 3.91 3.03
C LYS A 596 -30.99 4.08 2.39
N VAL A 597 -31.41 5.32 2.22
CA VAL A 597 -32.63 5.67 1.50
C VAL A 597 -32.28 6.27 0.14
N TYR A 598 -33.00 5.82 -0.89
CA TYR A 598 -33.04 6.44 -2.21
C TYR A 598 -34.45 6.96 -2.47
N TRP A 599 -34.56 8.21 -2.90
CA TRP A 599 -35.83 8.82 -3.28
C TRP A 599 -36.04 8.76 -4.79
N THR A 600 -37.26 8.45 -5.23
CA THR A 600 -37.63 8.45 -6.66
C THR A 600 -37.49 9.83 -7.29
N ARG A 601 -37.71 10.91 -6.52
CA ARG A 601 -37.42 12.30 -6.88
C ARG A 601 -36.93 13.09 -5.67
N THR A 602 -35.99 14.01 -5.90
CA THR A 602 -35.44 14.92 -4.88
C THR A 602 -35.87 16.38 -5.10
N ASN A 603 -36.52 16.67 -6.23
CA ASN A 603 -37.10 17.96 -6.60
C ASN A 603 -38.48 17.75 -7.26
N ASP A 604 -39.07 18.81 -7.80
CA ASP A 604 -40.34 18.74 -8.52
C ASP A 604 -40.17 18.21 -9.97
N SER A 605 -39.78 16.95 -10.10
CA SER A 605 -39.66 16.26 -11.38
C SER A 605 -40.78 15.24 -11.58
N TYR A 606 -41.26 15.13 -12.81
CA TYR A 606 -42.15 14.05 -13.23
C TYR A 606 -41.37 12.76 -13.44
N ILE A 607 -41.78 11.68 -12.76
CA ILE A 607 -41.24 10.32 -12.91
C ILE A 607 -42.40 9.37 -13.22
N THR A 608 -42.27 8.58 -14.29
CA THR A 608 -43.30 7.60 -14.67
C THR A 608 -43.46 6.50 -13.62
N LEU A 609 -44.67 5.93 -13.50
CA LEU A 609 -44.94 4.84 -12.57
C LEU A 609 -44.01 3.63 -12.79
N ALA A 610 -43.69 3.34 -14.05
CA ALA A 610 -42.74 2.28 -14.42
C ALA A 610 -41.33 2.53 -13.89
N ASN A 611 -40.81 3.75 -14.06
CA ASN A 611 -39.49 4.11 -13.57
C ASN A 611 -39.41 4.10 -12.04
N ARG A 612 -40.47 4.50 -11.34
CA ARG A 612 -40.56 4.42 -9.86
C ARG A 612 -40.42 2.98 -9.37
N ALA A 613 -41.19 2.05 -9.96
CA ALA A 613 -41.14 0.63 -9.61
C ALA A 613 -39.78 0.00 -9.97
N ALA A 614 -39.25 0.28 -11.16
CA ALA A 614 -37.97 -0.24 -11.62
C ALA A 614 -36.78 0.26 -10.80
N PHE A 615 -36.88 1.48 -10.24
CA PHE A 615 -35.79 2.07 -9.46
C PHE A 615 -35.44 1.23 -8.22
N ALA A 616 -36.42 0.66 -7.54
CA ALA A 616 -36.20 -0.23 -6.39
C ALA A 616 -35.29 -1.42 -6.73
N LYS A 617 -35.51 -2.05 -7.89
CA LYS A 617 -34.64 -3.11 -8.40
C LYS A 617 -33.22 -2.60 -8.67
N SER A 618 -33.10 -1.43 -9.31
CA SER A 618 -31.82 -0.88 -9.76
C SER A 618 -30.84 -0.58 -8.61
N VAL A 619 -31.36 -0.22 -7.43
CA VAL A 619 -30.54 0.05 -6.24
C VAL A 619 -30.44 -1.14 -5.30
N GLY A 620 -31.07 -2.28 -5.63
CA GLY A 620 -31.14 -3.46 -4.76
C GLY A 620 -31.86 -3.18 -3.44
N ALA A 621 -33.00 -2.50 -3.49
CA ALA A 621 -33.80 -2.18 -2.31
C ALA A 621 -34.33 -3.43 -1.59
N ASP A 622 -34.68 -3.27 -0.32
CA ASP A 622 -35.38 -4.25 0.51
C ASP A 622 -36.88 -3.98 0.60
N ALA A 623 -37.27 -2.72 0.44
CA ALA A 623 -38.66 -2.28 0.52
C ALA A 623 -38.88 -0.99 -0.29
N PHE A 624 -40.14 -0.76 -0.64
CA PHE A 624 -40.61 0.43 -1.35
C PHE A 624 -41.83 1.03 -0.62
N ILE A 625 -41.80 2.32 -0.36
CA ILE A 625 -42.90 3.03 0.32
C ILE A 625 -43.24 4.27 -0.50
N SER A 626 -44.48 4.33 -1.00
CA SER A 626 -45.03 5.50 -1.69
C SER A 626 -45.97 6.28 -0.78
N LEU A 627 -45.91 7.60 -0.84
CA LEU A 627 -46.78 8.51 -0.08
C LEU A 627 -47.62 9.34 -1.04
N HIS A 628 -48.92 9.36 -0.76
CA HIS A 628 -49.98 10.03 -1.50
C HIS A 628 -51.02 10.66 -0.56
N MET A 629 -51.91 11.47 -1.14
CA MET A 629 -53.09 12.02 -0.50
C MET A 629 -54.31 11.65 -1.35
N ASN A 630 -55.32 11.04 -0.72
CA ASN A 630 -56.49 10.60 -1.47
C ASN A 630 -57.39 11.80 -1.82
N SER A 631 -58.34 11.59 -2.72
CA SER A 631 -59.39 12.54 -3.05
C SER A 631 -60.71 11.82 -3.32
N ALA A 632 -61.81 12.46 -2.96
CA ALA A 632 -63.16 11.99 -3.22
C ALA A 632 -64.08 13.17 -3.52
N THR A 633 -65.18 12.90 -4.22
CA THR A 633 -66.24 13.88 -4.50
C THR A 633 -66.87 14.43 -3.21
N SER A 634 -67.07 13.57 -2.20
CA SER A 634 -67.55 13.99 -0.89
C SER A 634 -66.44 14.56 -0.02
N LYS A 635 -66.62 15.80 0.45
CA LYS A 635 -65.74 16.47 1.42
C LYS A 635 -65.80 15.86 2.83
N SER A 636 -66.72 14.93 3.10
CA SER A 636 -66.78 14.18 4.36
C SER A 636 -65.86 12.95 4.38
N ALA A 637 -65.30 12.55 3.23
CA ALA A 637 -64.29 11.49 3.17
C ALA A 637 -63.00 11.97 3.86
N ASN A 638 -62.59 11.28 4.92
CA ASN A 638 -61.39 11.57 5.70
C ASN A 638 -60.80 10.26 6.24
N GLY A 639 -59.51 10.28 6.58
CA GLY A 639 -58.78 9.20 7.26
C GLY A 639 -57.62 8.61 6.45
N THR A 640 -56.77 7.88 7.17
CA THR A 640 -55.58 7.23 6.62
C THR A 640 -55.90 5.80 6.17
N GLU A 641 -55.40 5.43 4.99
CA GLU A 641 -55.42 4.06 4.46
C GLU A 641 -54.05 3.68 3.89
N VAL A 642 -53.73 2.40 3.96
CA VAL A 642 -52.46 1.87 3.44
C VAL A 642 -52.75 0.71 2.50
N TYR A 643 -52.27 0.84 1.27
CA TYR A 643 -52.47 -0.11 0.19
C TYR A 643 -51.27 -1.04 0.01
N TYR A 644 -51.57 -2.29 -0.34
CA TYR A 644 -50.61 -3.24 -0.90
C TYR A 644 -51.23 -3.93 -2.13
N SER A 645 -50.41 -4.58 -2.96
CA SER A 645 -50.92 -5.39 -4.07
C SER A 645 -50.90 -6.87 -3.72
N VAL A 646 -51.99 -7.60 -3.97
CA VAL A 646 -52.03 -9.06 -3.82
C VAL A 646 -51.06 -9.77 -4.76
N SER A 647 -50.79 -9.19 -5.94
CA SER A 647 -49.84 -9.72 -6.91
C SER A 647 -48.38 -9.60 -6.45
N ASN A 648 -48.08 -8.67 -5.53
CA ASN A 648 -46.76 -8.46 -4.95
C ASN A 648 -46.83 -8.58 -3.42
N ASN A 649 -47.20 -9.75 -2.92
CA ASN A 649 -47.33 -10.05 -1.49
C ASN A 649 -46.54 -11.29 -1.03
N LYS A 650 -45.60 -11.77 -1.87
CA LYS A 650 -44.73 -12.89 -1.50
C LYS A 650 -43.78 -12.48 -0.37
N THR A 651 -43.39 -13.46 0.44
CA THR A 651 -42.38 -13.27 1.48
C THR A 651 -41.06 -12.85 0.85
N SER A 652 -40.52 -11.72 1.28
CA SER A 652 -39.20 -11.24 0.85
C SER A 652 -38.07 -11.96 1.57
N PHE A 653 -36.83 -11.64 1.19
CA PHE A 653 -35.63 -12.20 1.80
C PHE A 653 -35.54 -12.01 3.32
N SER A 654 -36.05 -10.88 3.86
CA SER A 654 -36.09 -10.62 5.31
C SER A 654 -37.30 -11.25 6.02
N GLY A 655 -38.17 -11.96 5.30
CA GLY A 655 -39.37 -12.57 5.86
C GLY A 655 -40.62 -11.67 5.87
N ILE A 656 -40.52 -10.39 5.47
CA ILE A 656 -41.67 -9.48 5.42
C ILE A 656 -42.46 -9.63 4.11
N THR A 657 -43.80 -9.53 4.19
CA THR A 657 -44.72 -9.41 3.05
C THR A 657 -45.25 -7.97 2.95
N SER A 658 -45.71 -7.54 1.78
CA SER A 658 -46.31 -6.20 1.59
C SER A 658 -47.53 -5.97 2.51
N LYS A 659 -48.35 -7.00 2.75
CA LYS A 659 -49.48 -6.95 3.71
C LYS A 659 -49.00 -6.72 5.14
N ALA A 660 -47.96 -7.44 5.58
CA ALA A 660 -47.40 -7.27 6.91
C ALA A 660 -46.80 -5.85 7.07
N MET A 661 -46.10 -5.37 6.06
CA MET A 661 -45.57 -4.00 6.01
C MET A 661 -46.69 -2.96 6.07
N ALA A 662 -47.76 -3.11 5.29
CA ALA A 662 -48.89 -2.19 5.27
C ALA A 662 -49.58 -2.10 6.65
N ASN A 663 -49.79 -3.26 7.29
CA ASN A 663 -50.38 -3.34 8.63
C ASN A 663 -49.51 -2.66 9.69
N LEU A 664 -48.19 -2.86 9.61
CA LEU A 664 -47.22 -2.24 10.52
C LEU A 664 -47.29 -0.71 10.41
N PHE A 665 -47.19 -0.18 9.19
CA PHE A 665 -47.23 1.27 8.94
C PHE A 665 -48.57 1.87 9.34
N ARG A 666 -49.70 1.25 8.94
CA ARG A 666 -51.03 1.72 9.33
C ARG A 666 -51.18 1.80 10.85
N LYS A 667 -50.78 0.75 11.57
CA LYS A 667 -50.88 0.72 13.05
C LYS A 667 -50.10 1.87 13.68
N GLN A 668 -48.87 2.12 13.21
CA GLN A 668 -48.02 3.19 13.74
C GLN A 668 -48.57 4.59 13.39
N LEU A 669 -49.01 4.80 12.15
CA LEU A 669 -49.59 6.07 11.69
C LEU A 669 -50.84 6.45 12.49
N LEU A 670 -51.76 5.51 12.70
CA LEU A 670 -52.98 5.79 13.48
C LEU A 670 -52.68 6.08 14.95
N ALA A 671 -51.68 5.41 15.52
CA ALA A 671 -51.27 5.64 16.90
C ALA A 671 -50.72 7.06 17.09
N ASP A 672 -49.93 7.55 16.14
CA ASP A 672 -49.23 8.84 16.25
C ASP A 672 -50.08 10.02 15.74
N LEU A 673 -50.87 9.84 14.66
CA LEU A 673 -51.55 10.93 13.95
C LEU A 673 -53.03 11.10 14.35
N LYS A 674 -53.63 10.09 14.97
CA LYS A 674 -55.05 10.09 15.38
C LYS A 674 -56.02 10.43 14.23
N THR A 675 -55.69 10.00 13.02
CA THR A 675 -56.58 10.09 11.85
C THR A 675 -57.64 9.00 11.89
N THR A 676 -58.73 9.20 11.16
CA THR A 676 -59.77 8.16 10.99
C THR A 676 -59.15 6.91 10.36
N ASN A 677 -59.36 5.75 10.96
CA ASN A 677 -58.82 4.48 10.46
C ASN A 677 -59.65 3.95 9.29
N ARG A 678 -59.07 3.92 8.09
CA ARG A 678 -59.71 3.36 6.89
C ARG A 678 -59.16 1.99 6.48
N GLY A 679 -58.28 1.42 7.31
CA GLY A 679 -57.80 0.05 7.16
C GLY A 679 -56.64 -0.13 6.19
N THR A 680 -56.23 -1.39 6.07
CA THR A 680 -55.25 -1.86 5.09
C THR A 680 -56.01 -2.42 3.90
N LYS A 681 -55.73 -1.93 2.69
CA LYS A 681 -56.50 -2.24 1.49
C LYS A 681 -55.65 -2.87 0.40
N THR A 682 -56.31 -3.51 -0.56
CA THR A 682 -55.66 -4.07 -1.74
C THR A 682 -55.97 -3.24 -2.96
N ALA A 683 -54.94 -2.88 -3.72
CA ALA A 683 -55.09 -2.22 -5.02
C ALA A 683 -53.97 -2.68 -5.97
N ALA A 684 -54.29 -2.72 -7.26
CA ALA A 684 -53.35 -3.08 -8.32
C ALA A 684 -52.56 -1.87 -8.85
N TYR A 685 -52.29 -0.86 -8.01
CA TYR A 685 -51.49 0.31 -8.40
C TYR A 685 -50.16 -0.12 -8.99
N TYR A 686 -49.76 0.50 -10.09
CA TYR A 686 -48.62 0.06 -10.89
C TYR A 686 -47.34 -0.06 -10.04
N VAL A 687 -47.05 0.96 -9.22
CA VAL A 687 -45.86 1.02 -8.34
C VAL A 687 -45.84 -0.06 -7.26
N LEU A 688 -46.99 -0.68 -6.95
CA LEU A 688 -47.11 -1.79 -6.01
C LEU A 688 -47.05 -3.13 -6.72
N LYS A 689 -47.85 -3.29 -7.79
CA LYS A 689 -48.01 -4.53 -8.56
C LYS A 689 -46.72 -4.95 -9.27
N HIS A 690 -46.00 -3.99 -9.85
CA HIS A 690 -44.81 -4.24 -10.67
C HIS A 690 -43.49 -4.03 -9.91
N ASN A 691 -43.54 -3.83 -8.60
CA ASN A 691 -42.34 -3.69 -7.78
C ASN A 691 -41.67 -5.05 -7.57
N THR A 692 -40.34 -5.07 -7.45
CA THR A 692 -39.58 -6.31 -7.19
C THR A 692 -39.34 -6.58 -5.71
N VAL A 693 -39.75 -5.65 -4.85
CA VAL A 693 -39.59 -5.72 -3.39
C VAL A 693 -40.96 -5.52 -2.73
N PRO A 694 -41.13 -5.87 -1.44
CA PRO A 694 -42.31 -5.48 -0.68
C PRO A 694 -42.61 -3.99 -0.87
N ALA A 695 -43.86 -3.68 -1.23
CA ALA A 695 -44.25 -2.34 -1.62
C ALA A 695 -45.59 -1.95 -0.99
N ILE A 696 -45.65 -0.75 -0.41
CA ILE A 696 -46.89 -0.14 0.09
C ILE A 696 -47.08 1.27 -0.47
N LEU A 697 -48.34 1.70 -0.52
CA LEU A 697 -48.74 3.07 -0.78
C LEU A 697 -49.57 3.58 0.39
N ILE A 698 -49.16 4.71 0.96
CA ILE A 698 -49.83 5.35 2.09
C ILE A 698 -50.66 6.50 1.52
N GLU A 699 -51.98 6.43 1.70
CA GLU A 699 -52.85 7.59 1.58
C GLU A 699 -52.98 8.22 2.97
N LEU A 700 -52.26 9.31 3.21
CA LEU A 700 -52.15 9.86 4.56
C LEU A 700 -53.47 10.46 5.06
N GLY A 701 -54.28 10.96 4.15
CA GLY A 701 -55.59 11.56 4.36
C GLY A 701 -56.19 11.99 3.02
N PHE A 702 -57.39 12.57 3.05
CA PHE A 702 -58.07 13.06 1.85
C PHE A 702 -57.81 14.57 1.66
N ILE A 703 -57.15 14.97 0.57
CA ILE A 703 -56.93 16.39 0.28
C ILE A 703 -58.25 17.14 0.03
N SER A 704 -59.28 16.45 -0.48
CA SER A 704 -60.63 17.02 -0.63
C SER A 704 -61.45 17.02 0.66
N GLY A 705 -61.00 16.30 1.71
CA GLY A 705 -61.70 16.14 2.97
C GLY A 705 -61.53 17.36 3.89
N ASN A 706 -62.62 17.91 4.43
CA ASN A 706 -62.55 19.13 5.23
C ASN A 706 -61.68 18.99 6.50
N SER A 707 -61.76 17.85 7.19
CA SER A 707 -60.96 17.62 8.42
C SER A 707 -59.50 17.35 8.07
N ASP A 708 -59.25 16.51 7.08
CA ASP A 708 -57.90 16.11 6.69
C ASP A 708 -57.15 17.26 6.01
N TYR A 709 -57.79 18.06 5.16
CA TYR A 709 -57.12 19.18 4.47
C TYR A 709 -56.46 20.15 5.45
N SER A 710 -57.14 20.50 6.56
CA SER A 710 -56.59 21.35 7.62
C SER A 710 -55.37 20.72 8.32
N LYS A 711 -55.33 19.39 8.44
CA LYS A 711 -54.20 18.65 9.01
C LYS A 711 -53.06 18.51 8.00
N LEU A 712 -53.36 18.12 6.76
CA LEU A 712 -52.38 17.88 5.71
C LEU A 712 -51.59 19.13 5.36
N THR A 713 -52.20 20.31 5.46
CA THR A 713 -51.54 21.62 5.26
C THR A 713 -50.87 22.16 6.52
N ASN A 714 -51.08 21.55 7.68
CA ASN A 714 -50.45 21.95 8.94
C ASN A 714 -49.02 21.41 9.07
N ALA A 715 -48.04 22.30 9.29
CA ALA A 715 -46.62 21.93 9.37
C ALA A 715 -46.30 20.95 10.53
N THR A 716 -46.98 21.07 11.67
CA THR A 716 -46.78 20.15 12.82
C THR A 716 -47.28 18.75 12.47
N PHE A 717 -48.44 18.64 11.82
CA PHE A 717 -48.96 17.36 11.36
C PHE A 717 -48.03 16.72 10.32
N GLN A 718 -47.55 17.48 9.33
CA GLN A 718 -46.58 17.00 8.34
C GLN A 718 -45.29 16.45 8.98
N LYS A 719 -44.77 17.15 9.99
CA LYS A 719 -43.60 16.70 10.78
C LYS A 719 -43.90 15.43 11.56
N ASN A 720 -45.07 15.33 12.18
CA ASN A 720 -45.50 14.13 12.90
C ASN A 720 -45.68 12.94 11.96
N ALA A 721 -46.22 13.15 10.77
CA ALA A 721 -46.34 12.13 9.73
C ALA A 721 -44.97 11.62 9.29
N ALA A 722 -44.03 12.51 8.97
CA ALA A 722 -42.65 12.15 8.62
C ALA A 722 -41.97 11.35 9.74
N ASN A 723 -42.17 11.73 11.01
CA ASN A 723 -41.65 11.01 12.17
C ASN A 723 -42.28 9.61 12.33
N SER A 724 -43.59 9.48 12.11
CA SER A 724 -44.31 8.22 12.22
C SER A 724 -43.89 7.23 11.12
N ILE A 725 -43.72 7.71 9.88
CA ILE A 725 -43.16 6.92 8.77
C ILE A 725 -41.74 6.48 9.09
N TYR A 726 -40.88 7.39 9.58
CA TYR A 726 -39.52 7.04 10.01
C TYR A 726 -39.49 5.96 11.10
N LYS A 727 -40.33 6.10 12.13
CA LYS A 727 -40.47 5.11 13.21
C LYS A 727 -40.91 3.74 12.67
N SER A 728 -41.87 3.74 11.74
CA SER A 728 -42.34 2.52 11.07
C SER A 728 -41.22 1.82 10.30
N ILE A 729 -40.37 2.56 9.59
CA ILE A 729 -39.20 2.03 8.88
C ILE A 729 -38.21 1.38 9.86
N GLN A 730 -37.92 2.05 10.99
CA GLN A 730 -37.03 1.49 12.00
C GLN A 730 -37.61 0.20 12.60
N THR A 731 -38.87 0.21 13.01
CA THR A 731 -39.55 -0.99 13.53
C THR A 731 -39.55 -2.12 12.50
N MET A 732 -39.83 -1.82 11.24
CA MET A 732 -39.80 -2.80 10.15
C MET A 732 -38.45 -3.50 10.05
N PHE A 733 -37.34 -2.76 9.96
CA PHE A 733 -36.01 -3.36 9.84
C PHE A 733 -35.49 -4.01 11.15
N GLN A 734 -36.05 -3.63 12.30
CA GLN A 734 -35.79 -4.31 13.58
C GLN A 734 -36.53 -5.65 13.68
N THR A 735 -37.80 -5.68 13.28
CA THR A 735 -38.63 -6.90 13.31
C THR A 735 -38.27 -7.87 12.18
N TYR A 736 -37.90 -7.34 11.01
CA TYR A 736 -37.55 -8.10 9.82
C TYR A 736 -36.15 -7.71 9.34
N PRO A 737 -35.09 -8.13 10.07
CA PRO A 737 -33.72 -7.82 9.69
C PRO A 737 -33.37 -8.47 8.36
N THR A 738 -32.63 -7.74 7.52
CA THR A 738 -32.21 -8.21 6.19
C THR A 738 -31.11 -9.28 6.26
N GLY A 739 -30.38 -9.40 7.38
CA GLY A 739 -29.32 -10.40 7.55
C GLY A 739 -28.05 -10.15 6.72
N ARG A 740 -27.86 -8.93 6.20
CA ARG A 740 -26.67 -8.50 5.46
C ARG A 740 -25.54 -7.97 6.34
#